data_AF-A0A935LQK8-F1
#
_entry.id   AF-A0A935LQK8-F1
#
_cell.length_a   1.000
_cell.length_b   1.000
_cell.length_c   1.000
_cell.angle_alpha   90.00
_cell.angle_beta   90.00
_cell.angle_gamma   90.00
#
_symmetry.space_group_name_H-M   'P 1'
#
loop_
_entity.id
_entity.type
_entity.pdbx_description
1 polymer ?
#
loop_
_entity_poly.entity_id
_entity_poly.type
_entity_poly.pdbx_seq_one_letter_code
_entity_poly.pdbx_strand_id
1 'polypeptide(L)'
;METPTRSTKFTLKSAADIVKMRAAGRLAADVLDMIGEHVKPGISTEELDRLCHEYIVDVQKAVPANLGYKGFPKVICTSVNNVICHGIPSASKVLKDGDIINIDVTVIRDGWHGDTSRMYYAGTPPVLAKRLVDITFEAMWRGIRTVRPGSTLGDIGHAIQSFAEAQRFSVVREYCGHGIGQVYHEDPQVLHYGKPGAGPTLQKGMTFTIEPMINAGAPATRLMPDGWTVVTRDRSLSAQWEHTIAVTDDGFEVLTLGGGPDSGMSDARGNDSAAPAVFIASQWRERLRKAQFEDEASFALGTSAELLIAARANRVDEALCAAYAVELASHHGVALAATGGYGRGELYPQSDIDLLLIIDHEDHPAHIAIEHFLATIWNIGLTVSHIARTPEQCLRIGAEDLSSATAMFEARYLVGDEALLTSTLVALDTHQVWPPAAFFEAKRDELRARHARFNDTSFNLEPNVKEGPGAIRDLDTLGWMARRCFGVSRIEHLAENGLASAADQSALIHARAALARLRFGLHRSVQRREERLLFDHQRDLARLFGFADQHRENLAVEQLMQGFFRSASSVRRITQRLLLDWEERLTPEPSPTLWYDDGFGLRRGRLTHRDTAAVAATMAGALKVCHRLAMTPAADGLNPELAAAIQAAVPNYALTDDAGDCVAHFLAILRQPLRAVRVLRVMSELDLLGRLIPAFERVSGRMQYDMFHAYTVDQHTLRVLEHLARFADAGTAESLPLAVEVRARLRKPELLLLAGLFHDIAKGRGGDHSELGERDARDFVRWLGLSQPDVDLVAWLVRHHLDMSITAQKQDIGDPVVVHKFASLVADWERLDYLYLLTVADISGTSPKLWNTWKDRLLADLYNATRFALRRGLEHPVHSRERVAETIGQARELLQSQGGDVVAAEQVWADYPEDSVLRFSPDQLAWQAEQVLAHGGSAAARVAIRHGDSGGSELLVISRDRDGLFATVTSVLDRMQINVHDARIVTTRDGRVLDTFQILDAQGHALTDVARSDELCRRLADELDKPELNLTPARRAWSRQQKHFHVPLRVEFGEREGGARTQLALVCSDRPGLLAHVAQAFRACGVRVHDARIATFGERVEDFFVLSDEHNRALDTAATESLERTLAHELAPLR
;
A
#
# COMPACT_ATOMS: atom_id res chain seq x y z
N MET A 1 -32.51 51.72 25.55
CA MET A 1 -31.52 52.72 25.97
C MET A 1 -30.53 52.86 24.82
N GLU A 2 -30.63 53.96 24.07
CA GLU A 2 -29.61 54.34 23.10
C GLU A 2 -28.31 54.60 23.85
N THR A 3 -27.30 53.77 23.61
CA THR A 3 -25.92 54.08 24.01
C THR A 3 -25.33 55.01 22.94
N PRO A 4 -24.70 56.13 23.33
CA PRO A 4 -24.32 57.17 22.38
C PRO A 4 -23.21 56.67 21.47
N THR A 5 -23.37 56.90 20.16
CA THR A 5 -22.31 56.77 19.15
C THR A 5 -21.23 57.80 19.46
N ARG A 6 -20.24 57.39 20.27
CA ARG A 6 -18.94 58.08 20.30
C ARG A 6 -18.41 58.06 18.87
N SER A 7 -18.24 59.23 18.28
CA SER A 7 -17.47 59.40 17.06
C SER A 7 -16.03 58.95 17.35
N THR A 8 -15.72 57.69 17.09
CA THR A 8 -14.36 57.16 17.11
C THR A 8 -13.63 57.73 15.90
N LYS A 9 -12.89 58.82 16.12
CA LYS A 9 -11.93 59.34 15.14
C LYS A 9 -10.76 58.35 15.07
N PHE A 10 -10.72 57.52 14.04
CA PHE A 10 -9.52 56.72 13.72
C PHE A 10 -8.39 57.63 13.23
N THR A 11 -7.17 57.35 13.63
CA THR A 11 -5.99 58.10 13.17
C THR A 11 -5.59 57.60 11.79
N LEU A 12 -5.91 58.38 10.74
CA LEU A 12 -5.47 58.07 9.38
C LEU A 12 -4.01 58.51 9.19
N LYS A 13 -3.15 57.55 8.84
CA LYS A 13 -1.73 57.77 8.58
C LYS A 13 -1.51 58.34 7.18
N SER A 14 -0.63 59.34 7.08
CA SER A 14 -0.19 59.84 5.78
C SER A 14 0.73 58.84 5.09
N ALA A 15 0.97 59.01 3.78
CA ALA A 15 1.93 58.18 3.06
C ALA A 15 3.35 58.22 3.69
N ALA A 16 3.75 59.37 4.24
CA ALA A 16 5.04 59.53 4.94
C ALA A 16 5.09 58.77 6.27
N ASP A 17 3.96 58.69 6.97
CA ASP A 17 3.82 57.91 8.20
C ASP A 17 3.91 56.41 7.91
N ILE A 18 3.22 55.94 6.85
CA ILE A 18 3.26 54.53 6.42
C ILE A 18 4.69 54.11 6.03
N VAL A 19 5.49 55.00 5.43
CA VAL A 19 6.91 54.72 5.14
C VAL A 19 7.70 54.43 6.42
N LYS A 20 7.46 55.18 7.50
CA LYS A 20 8.14 54.96 8.79
C LYS A 20 7.66 53.68 9.47
N MET A 21 6.36 53.39 9.38
CA MET A 21 5.80 52.12 9.86
C MET A 21 6.34 50.92 9.09
N ARG A 22 6.56 51.03 7.77
CA ARG A 22 7.20 49.99 6.96
C ARG A 22 8.61 49.69 7.44
N ALA A 23 9.38 50.71 7.81
CA ALA A 23 10.71 50.52 8.37
C ALA A 23 10.66 49.78 9.72
N ALA A 24 9.77 50.18 10.63
CA ALA A 24 9.57 49.49 11.91
C ALA A 24 9.07 48.05 11.73
N GLY A 25 8.08 47.83 10.85
CA GLY A 25 7.51 46.52 10.56
C GLY A 25 8.50 45.56 9.90
N ARG A 26 9.37 46.08 9.02
CA ARG A 26 10.45 45.29 8.45
C ARG A 26 11.43 44.81 9.51
N LEU A 27 11.83 45.68 10.43
CA LEU A 27 12.72 45.30 11.53
C LEU A 27 12.09 44.24 12.44
N ALA A 28 10.80 44.36 12.77
CA ALA A 28 10.09 43.33 13.54
C ALA A 28 10.05 41.97 12.80
N ALA A 29 9.79 41.98 11.50
CA ALA A 29 9.82 40.77 10.67
C ALA A 29 11.22 40.14 10.57
N ASP A 30 12.27 40.96 10.46
CA ASP A 30 13.66 40.47 10.42
C ASP A 30 14.05 39.77 11.75
N VAL A 31 13.48 40.18 12.89
CA VAL A 31 13.66 39.46 14.17
C VAL A 31 13.07 38.04 14.09
N LEU A 32 11.86 37.91 13.52
CA LEU A 32 11.19 36.62 13.34
C LEU A 32 11.90 35.73 12.31
N ASP A 33 12.50 36.30 11.28
CA ASP A 33 13.32 35.53 10.35
C ASP A 33 14.60 35.02 11.02
N MET A 34 15.29 35.88 11.78
CA MET A 34 16.51 35.53 12.50
C MET A 34 16.26 34.43 13.54
N ILE A 35 15.22 34.56 14.37
CA ILE A 35 15.02 33.63 15.49
C ILE A 35 14.62 32.22 15.04
N GLY A 36 14.14 32.06 13.81
CA GLY A 36 13.60 30.79 13.31
C GLY A 36 14.57 29.62 13.38
N GLU A 37 15.86 29.84 13.08
CA GLU A 37 16.89 28.80 13.14
C GLU A 37 17.25 28.38 14.58
N HIS A 38 16.87 29.20 15.57
CA HIS A 38 17.13 28.96 16.98
C HIS A 38 16.00 28.21 17.68
N VAL A 39 14.81 28.11 17.05
CA VAL A 39 13.67 27.37 17.61
C VAL A 39 13.87 25.87 17.41
N LYS A 40 14.45 25.21 18.42
CA LYS A 40 14.72 23.77 18.39
C LYS A 40 14.56 23.13 19.77
N PRO A 41 14.32 21.80 19.85
CA PRO A 41 14.24 21.09 21.13
C PRO A 41 15.49 21.32 21.98
N GLY A 42 15.30 21.53 23.29
CA GLY A 42 16.36 21.80 24.25
C GLY A 42 16.69 23.28 24.46
N ILE A 43 16.14 24.20 23.66
CA ILE A 43 16.32 25.65 23.87
C ILE A 43 15.22 26.19 24.79
N SER A 44 15.60 27.06 25.74
CA SER A 44 14.65 27.73 26.62
C SER A 44 14.05 28.96 25.95
N THR A 45 12.80 29.29 26.28
CA THR A 45 12.17 30.53 25.79
C THR A 45 12.91 31.79 26.22
N GLU A 46 13.58 31.79 27.39
CA GLU A 46 14.42 32.91 27.83
C GLU A 46 15.68 33.09 26.98
N GLU A 47 16.23 32.01 26.45
CA GLU A 47 17.35 32.09 25.51
C GLU A 47 16.91 32.70 24.17
N LEU A 48 15.71 32.36 23.69
CA LEU A 48 15.15 33.00 22.49
C LEU A 48 14.92 34.50 22.70
N ASP A 49 14.40 34.89 23.87
CA ASP A 49 14.22 36.29 24.26
C ASP A 49 15.53 37.08 24.31
N ARG A 50 16.58 36.48 24.87
CA ARG A 50 17.93 37.07 24.90
C ARG A 50 18.46 37.33 23.48
N LEU A 51 18.34 36.36 22.58
CA LEU A 51 18.79 36.49 21.18
C LEU A 51 18.01 37.57 20.44
N CYS A 52 16.69 37.64 20.62
CA CYS A 52 15.87 38.70 20.04
C CYS A 52 16.24 40.08 20.62
N HIS A 53 16.48 40.20 21.93
CA HIS A 53 16.93 41.44 22.55
C HIS A 53 18.25 41.96 21.97
N GLU A 54 19.26 41.10 21.91
CA GLU A 54 20.57 41.42 21.32
C GLU A 54 20.43 41.83 19.85
N TYR A 55 19.61 41.12 19.08
CA TYR A 55 19.40 41.47 17.68
C TYR A 55 18.72 42.84 17.51
N ILE A 56 17.67 43.13 18.29
CA ILE A 56 16.95 44.41 18.21
C ILE A 56 17.85 45.58 18.66
N VAL A 57 18.53 45.44 19.79
CA VAL A 57 19.29 46.53 20.42
C VAL A 57 20.68 46.68 19.78
N ASP A 58 21.42 45.59 19.62
CA ASP A 58 22.82 45.63 19.23
C ASP A 58 23.00 45.59 17.71
N VAL A 59 22.14 44.89 16.97
CA VAL A 59 22.24 44.79 15.51
C VAL A 59 21.37 45.85 14.82
N GLN A 60 20.06 45.85 15.07
CA GLN A 60 19.12 46.75 14.39
C GLN A 60 19.18 48.20 14.90
N LYS A 61 19.76 48.41 16.08
CA LYS A 61 19.76 49.72 16.78
C LYS A 61 18.34 50.27 16.93
N ALA A 62 17.42 49.42 17.37
CA ALA A 62 16.02 49.73 17.59
C ALA A 62 15.61 49.46 19.05
N VAL A 63 14.37 49.79 19.42
CA VAL A 63 13.89 49.61 20.80
C VAL A 63 12.83 48.50 20.83
N PRO A 64 12.96 47.49 21.70
CA PRO A 64 11.94 46.47 21.88
C PRO A 64 10.72 47.07 22.60
N ALA A 65 9.55 47.09 21.96
CA ALA A 65 8.38 47.79 22.51
C ALA A 65 7.76 47.09 23.72
N ASN A 66 7.88 45.76 23.78
CA ASN A 66 7.22 44.94 24.80
C ASN A 66 7.86 45.11 26.17
N LEU A 67 9.17 45.40 26.21
CA LEU A 67 9.94 45.49 27.44
C LEU A 67 9.49 46.70 28.28
N GLY A 68 8.83 46.43 29.41
CA GLY A 68 8.26 47.43 30.30
C GLY A 68 6.85 47.91 29.92
N TYR A 69 6.28 47.45 28.80
CA TYR A 69 4.94 47.86 28.37
C TYR A 69 3.88 47.40 29.37
N LYS A 70 3.25 48.35 30.06
CA LYS A 70 2.31 48.11 31.19
C LYS A 70 2.87 47.12 32.24
N GLY A 71 4.19 47.03 32.37
CA GLY A 71 4.87 46.12 33.30
C GLY A 71 5.21 44.74 32.72
N PHE A 72 5.10 44.49 31.40
CA PHE A 72 5.57 43.25 30.79
C PHE A 72 7.11 43.14 30.90
N PRO A 73 7.67 42.00 31.35
CA PRO A 73 9.07 41.96 31.79
C PRO A 73 10.09 41.54 30.72
N LYS A 74 9.67 41.22 29.49
CA LYS A 74 10.49 40.58 28.45
C LYS A 74 10.34 41.27 27.08
N VAL A 75 11.16 40.88 26.11
CA VAL A 75 11.26 41.52 24.79
C VAL A 75 10.34 40.88 23.76
N ILE A 76 10.15 39.57 23.82
CA ILE A 76 9.20 38.83 23.00
C ILE A 76 8.16 38.13 23.86
N CYS A 77 7.00 37.83 23.28
CA CYS A 77 6.04 36.88 23.84
C CYS A 77 6.32 35.49 23.24
N THR A 78 6.41 34.46 24.07
CA THR A 78 6.65 33.07 23.64
C THR A 78 5.49 32.17 24.08
N SER A 79 4.55 31.90 23.18
CA SER A 79 3.32 31.17 23.49
C SER A 79 3.41 29.72 23.00
N VAL A 80 3.79 28.82 23.90
CA VAL A 80 4.02 27.39 23.60
C VAL A 80 2.74 26.57 23.81
N ASN A 81 2.37 25.77 22.80
CA ASN A 81 1.27 24.79 22.81
C ASN A 81 -0.11 25.35 23.19
N ASN A 82 -0.51 25.25 24.46
CA ASN A 82 -1.83 25.67 24.93
C ASN A 82 -1.87 27.14 25.40
N VAL A 83 -0.72 27.82 25.35
CA VAL A 83 -0.64 29.27 25.54
C VAL A 83 -1.13 29.94 24.26
N ILE A 84 -2.15 30.78 24.40
CA ILE A 84 -2.82 31.50 23.31
C ILE A 84 -1.96 32.68 22.89
N CYS A 85 -1.64 33.56 23.84
CA CYS A 85 -0.82 34.76 23.62
C CYS A 85 -0.15 35.21 24.94
N HIS A 86 0.77 36.17 24.82
CA HIS A 86 1.46 36.84 25.94
C HIS A 86 2.22 35.91 26.90
N GLY A 87 2.66 34.73 26.46
CA GLY A 87 3.50 33.86 27.29
C GLY A 87 4.82 34.54 27.63
N ILE A 88 5.16 34.63 28.92
CA ILE A 88 6.41 35.26 29.38
C ILE A 88 7.60 34.28 29.20
N PRO A 89 8.66 34.67 28.46
CA PRO A 89 9.90 33.89 28.39
C PRO A 89 10.50 33.52 29.75
N SER A 90 10.90 32.25 29.93
CA SER A 90 11.55 31.76 31.17
C SER A 90 12.58 30.65 30.92
N ALA A 91 13.64 30.59 31.73
CA ALA A 91 14.63 29.51 31.72
C ALA A 91 13.98 28.13 31.98
N SER A 92 12.92 28.08 32.79
CA SER A 92 12.23 26.83 33.11
C SER A 92 11.41 26.25 31.96
N LYS A 93 11.05 27.07 30.97
CA LYS A 93 10.27 26.62 29.81
C LYS A 93 11.21 26.29 28.66
N VAL A 94 11.64 25.03 28.65
CA VAL A 94 12.49 24.42 27.61
C VAL A 94 11.61 23.74 26.55
N LEU A 95 11.86 24.06 25.27
CA LEU A 95 11.15 23.49 24.13
C LEU A 95 11.46 22.00 23.99
N LYS A 96 10.43 21.21 23.67
CA LYS A 96 10.52 19.77 23.43
C LYS A 96 10.24 19.44 21.98
N ASP A 97 10.69 18.26 21.54
CA ASP A 97 10.33 17.74 20.21
C ASP A 97 8.81 17.62 20.09
N GLY A 98 8.27 18.23 19.04
CA GLY A 98 6.85 18.29 18.75
C GLY A 98 6.10 19.49 19.34
N ASP A 99 6.75 20.36 20.12
CA ASP A 99 6.13 21.61 20.58
C ASP A 99 5.89 22.57 19.41
N ILE A 100 4.77 23.29 19.46
CA ILE A 100 4.52 24.48 18.63
C ILE A 100 4.68 25.73 19.49
N ILE A 101 5.24 26.79 18.92
CA ILE A 101 5.46 28.06 19.61
C ILE A 101 5.13 29.23 18.69
N ASN A 102 4.27 30.14 19.17
CA ASN A 102 4.16 31.48 18.61
C ASN A 102 5.25 32.36 19.24
N ILE A 103 5.96 33.12 18.41
CA ILE A 103 6.82 34.21 18.84
C ILE A 103 6.23 35.51 18.29
N ASP A 104 5.90 36.41 19.20
CA ASP A 104 5.31 37.71 18.95
C ASP A 104 6.30 38.80 19.41
N VAL A 105 6.56 39.75 18.51
CA VAL A 105 7.56 40.80 18.69
C VAL A 105 7.11 42.13 18.11
N THR A 106 7.35 43.19 18.88
CA THR A 106 7.14 44.56 18.43
C THR A 106 8.42 45.37 18.56
N VAL A 107 8.76 46.11 17.49
CA VAL A 107 9.93 46.98 17.42
C VAL A 107 9.52 48.44 17.23
N ILE A 108 10.19 49.34 17.95
CA ILE A 108 10.06 50.80 17.77
C ILE A 108 11.25 51.32 16.96
N ARG A 109 10.96 51.97 15.84
CA ARG A 109 11.95 52.72 15.04
C ARG A 109 11.45 54.13 14.77
N ASP A 110 12.26 55.12 15.13
CA ASP A 110 11.96 56.56 14.93
C ASP A 110 10.57 56.99 15.46
N GLY A 111 10.16 56.37 16.57
CA GLY A 111 8.86 56.62 17.23
C GLY A 111 7.66 55.87 16.63
N TRP A 112 7.88 54.93 15.71
CA TRP A 112 6.84 54.11 15.08
C TRP A 112 6.98 52.64 15.45
N HIS A 113 5.85 51.99 15.73
CA HIS A 113 5.79 50.58 16.10
C HIS A 113 5.55 49.73 14.85
N GLY A 114 6.26 48.60 14.78
CA GLY A 114 5.98 47.51 13.86
C GLY A 114 5.75 46.23 14.65
N ASP A 115 4.62 45.57 14.40
CA ASP A 115 4.13 44.47 15.24
C ASP A 115 3.73 43.24 14.42
N THR A 116 4.22 42.07 14.81
CA THR A 116 4.05 40.83 14.05
C THR A 116 4.38 39.61 14.90
N SER A 117 3.76 38.48 14.56
CA SER A 117 4.03 37.18 15.19
C SER A 117 4.01 36.02 14.19
N ARG A 118 4.75 34.96 14.51
CA ARG A 118 4.92 33.76 13.66
C ARG A 118 4.89 32.48 14.48
N MET A 119 4.34 31.40 13.90
CA MET A 119 4.41 30.05 14.46
C MET A 119 5.67 29.31 14.02
N TYR A 120 6.27 28.56 14.93
CA TYR A 120 7.41 27.68 14.68
C TYR A 120 7.17 26.29 15.27
N TYR A 121 7.93 25.32 14.76
CA TYR A 121 7.97 23.96 15.26
C TYR A 121 9.30 23.69 15.94
N ALA A 122 9.27 23.23 17.18
CA ALA A 122 10.45 22.66 17.82
C ALA A 122 10.54 21.17 17.43
N GLY A 123 11.31 20.87 16.39
CA GLY A 123 11.45 19.50 15.89
C GLY A 123 10.25 19.05 15.05
N THR A 124 9.72 17.84 15.28
CA THR A 124 8.65 17.25 14.44
C THR A 124 7.27 17.39 15.08
N PRO A 125 6.40 18.31 14.62
CA PRO A 125 5.10 18.54 15.24
C PRO A 125 4.11 17.38 14.99
N PRO A 126 3.20 17.08 15.93
CA PRO A 126 2.05 16.20 15.66
C PRO A 126 1.16 16.73 14.53
N VAL A 127 0.48 15.83 13.81
CA VAL A 127 -0.39 16.18 12.67
C VAL A 127 -1.44 17.24 13.02
N LEU A 128 -2.08 17.13 14.19
CA LEU A 128 -3.06 18.11 14.66
C LEU A 128 -2.43 19.50 14.84
N ALA A 129 -1.22 19.56 15.39
CA ALA A 129 -0.50 20.80 15.66
C ALA A 129 -0.09 21.49 14.36
N LYS A 130 0.44 20.72 13.40
CA LYS A 130 0.74 21.23 12.04
C LYS A 130 -0.52 21.76 11.36
N ARG A 131 -1.62 21.00 11.39
CA ARG A 131 -2.90 21.43 10.81
C ARG A 131 -3.43 22.71 11.48
N LEU A 132 -3.34 22.82 12.80
CA LEU A 132 -3.77 24.03 13.52
C LEU A 132 -2.96 25.26 13.09
N VAL A 133 -1.64 25.14 13.00
CA VAL A 133 -0.75 26.22 12.55
C VAL A 133 -1.06 26.64 11.11
N ASP A 134 -1.18 25.67 10.20
CA ASP A 134 -1.46 25.92 8.77
C ASP A 134 -2.85 26.59 8.58
N ILE A 135 -3.87 26.14 9.33
CA ILE A 135 -5.21 26.74 9.27
C ILE A 135 -5.23 28.15 9.87
N THR A 136 -4.47 28.39 10.94
CA THR A 136 -4.43 29.73 11.56
C THR A 136 -3.79 30.76 10.63
N PHE A 137 -2.72 30.35 9.93
CA PHE A 137 -2.07 31.16 8.90
C PHE A 137 -3.04 31.54 7.77
N GLU A 138 -3.74 30.56 7.20
CA GLU A 138 -4.70 30.80 6.12
C GLU A 138 -5.92 31.60 6.60
N ALA A 139 -6.35 31.42 7.86
CA ALA A 139 -7.41 32.23 8.46
C ALA A 139 -7.02 33.71 8.50
N MET A 140 -5.81 34.03 8.99
CA MET A 140 -5.27 35.39 8.98
C MET A 140 -5.29 36.00 7.59
N TRP A 141 -4.77 35.29 6.59
CA TRP A 141 -4.72 35.77 5.21
C TRP A 141 -6.10 35.96 4.59
N ARG A 142 -7.07 35.12 4.90
CA ARG A 142 -8.47 35.35 4.49
C ARG A 142 -9.03 36.64 5.07
N GLY A 143 -8.73 36.93 6.34
CA GLY A 143 -9.06 38.21 6.97
C GLY A 143 -8.40 39.39 6.23
N ILE A 144 -7.08 39.34 6.04
CA ILE A 144 -6.30 40.38 5.34
C ILE A 144 -6.83 40.64 3.93
N ARG A 145 -7.18 39.60 3.17
CA ARG A 145 -7.68 39.74 1.78
C ARG A 145 -9.02 40.46 1.68
N THR A 146 -9.76 40.65 2.77
CA THR A 146 -10.99 41.47 2.79
C THR A 146 -10.73 42.97 2.93
N VAL A 147 -9.51 43.36 3.29
CA VAL A 147 -9.12 44.74 3.62
C VAL A 147 -9.05 45.58 2.35
N ARG A 148 -9.94 46.56 2.25
CA ARG A 148 -9.95 47.61 1.23
C ARG A 148 -10.88 48.74 1.68
N PRO A 149 -10.75 49.96 1.15
CA PRO A 149 -11.71 51.01 1.42
C PRO A 149 -13.15 50.56 1.13
N GLY A 150 -14.07 50.82 2.06
CA GLY A 150 -15.48 50.44 1.94
C GLY A 150 -15.85 49.09 2.55
N SER A 151 -14.90 48.16 2.76
CA SER A 151 -15.13 46.97 3.61
C SER A 151 -15.28 47.39 5.08
N THR A 152 -15.83 46.54 5.93
CA THR A 152 -15.99 46.77 7.39
C THR A 152 -15.08 45.86 8.22
N LEU A 153 -14.79 46.25 9.47
CA LEU A 153 -14.05 45.37 10.40
C LEU A 153 -14.74 44.02 10.63
N GLY A 154 -16.08 43.97 10.56
CA GLY A 154 -16.85 42.73 10.66
C GLY A 154 -16.63 41.77 9.49
N ASP A 155 -16.26 42.27 8.31
CA ASP A 155 -15.94 41.43 7.15
C ASP A 155 -14.64 40.63 7.39
N ILE A 156 -13.64 41.25 8.02
CA ILE A 156 -12.38 40.60 8.42
C ILE A 156 -12.68 39.45 9.38
N GLY A 157 -13.40 39.75 10.47
CA GLY A 157 -13.74 38.75 11.48
C GLY A 157 -14.62 37.63 10.94
N HIS A 158 -15.58 37.95 10.06
CA HIS A 158 -16.41 36.94 9.42
C HIS A 158 -15.61 35.98 8.53
N ALA A 159 -14.65 36.50 7.76
CA ALA A 159 -13.81 35.69 6.87
C ALA A 159 -12.91 34.72 7.65
N ILE A 160 -12.31 35.18 8.75
CA ILE A 160 -11.49 34.36 9.65
C ILE A 160 -12.37 33.29 10.32
N GLN A 161 -13.46 33.69 10.97
CA GLN A 161 -14.31 32.80 11.74
C GLN A 161 -14.94 31.71 10.88
N SER A 162 -15.53 32.08 9.73
CA SER A 162 -16.22 31.13 8.87
C SER A 162 -15.28 30.04 8.35
N PHE A 163 -14.01 30.39 8.11
CA PHE A 163 -13.00 29.43 7.68
C PHE A 163 -12.52 28.54 8.83
N ALA A 164 -12.10 29.12 9.96
CA ALA A 164 -11.56 28.37 11.08
C ALA A 164 -12.59 27.38 11.66
N GLU A 165 -13.85 27.81 11.81
CA GLU A 165 -14.92 26.96 12.34
C GLU A 165 -15.32 25.83 11.38
N ALA A 166 -15.30 26.06 10.06
CA ALA A 166 -15.50 25.01 9.07
C ALA A 166 -14.42 23.92 9.12
N GLN A 167 -13.21 24.26 9.59
CA GLN A 167 -12.11 23.33 9.81
C GLN A 167 -12.18 22.60 11.16
N ARG A 168 -13.26 22.82 11.93
CA ARG A 168 -13.49 22.29 13.29
C ARG A 168 -12.51 22.85 14.33
N PHE A 169 -12.07 24.09 14.16
CA PHE A 169 -11.34 24.85 15.18
C PHE A 169 -12.19 26.00 15.71
N SER A 170 -11.77 26.64 16.81
CA SER A 170 -12.51 27.77 17.38
C SER A 170 -11.67 29.04 17.43
N VAL A 171 -12.33 30.19 17.35
CA VAL A 171 -11.69 31.52 17.40
C VAL A 171 -11.83 32.11 18.80
N VAL A 172 -10.72 32.56 19.38
CA VAL A 172 -10.67 33.28 20.66
C VAL A 172 -11.49 34.57 20.58
N ARG A 173 -12.17 34.95 21.66
CA ARG A 173 -13.16 36.07 21.65
C ARG A 173 -12.74 37.28 22.47
N GLU A 174 -11.86 37.06 23.44
CA GLU A 174 -11.44 38.03 24.46
C GLU A 174 -10.25 38.89 24.04
N TYR A 175 -9.54 38.48 22.98
CA TYR A 175 -8.39 39.18 22.41
C TYR A 175 -8.67 39.49 20.93
N CYS A 176 -8.09 40.58 20.43
CA CYS A 176 -8.38 41.11 19.11
C CYS A 176 -7.16 41.85 18.56
N GLY A 177 -7.12 42.05 17.25
CA GLY A 177 -6.19 43.00 16.65
C GLY A 177 -6.45 44.43 17.11
N HIS A 178 -5.51 45.32 16.83
CA HIS A 178 -5.57 46.71 17.28
C HIS A 178 -5.04 47.68 16.23
N GLY A 179 -5.48 48.93 16.30
CA GLY A 179 -4.84 50.03 15.59
C GLY A 179 -3.39 50.20 16.07
N ILE A 180 -2.50 50.59 15.17
CA ILE A 180 -1.08 50.73 15.47
C ILE A 180 -0.45 51.88 14.70
N GLY A 181 0.50 52.57 15.32
CA GLY A 181 1.31 53.62 14.70
C GLY A 181 2.38 54.15 15.65
N GLN A 182 2.28 55.42 16.03
CA GLN A 182 3.13 55.98 17.11
C GLN A 182 2.69 55.51 18.49
N VAL A 183 1.43 55.10 18.63
CA VAL A 183 0.90 54.40 19.80
C VAL A 183 0.89 52.91 19.49
N TYR A 184 1.38 52.10 20.43
CA TYR A 184 1.48 50.65 20.28
C TYR A 184 0.09 50.02 20.06
N HIS A 185 -0.84 50.24 20.98
CA HIS A 185 -2.23 49.80 20.85
C HIS A 185 -3.18 51.02 20.84
N GLU A 186 -3.74 51.35 19.67
CA GLU A 186 -4.76 52.40 19.47
C GLU A 186 -6.04 51.84 18.81
N ASP A 187 -7.08 52.65 18.63
CA ASP A 187 -8.27 52.25 17.87
C ASP A 187 -7.92 52.05 16.38
N PRO A 188 -8.53 51.10 15.66
CA PRO A 188 -9.67 50.27 16.07
C PRO A 188 -9.30 48.95 16.75
N GLN A 189 -10.22 48.37 17.52
CA GLN A 189 -10.19 46.94 17.86
C GLN A 189 -10.69 46.09 16.69
N VAL A 190 -9.89 45.11 16.27
CA VAL A 190 -10.13 44.25 15.10
C VAL A 190 -10.47 42.84 15.57
N LEU A 191 -11.76 42.56 15.73
CA LEU A 191 -12.23 41.24 16.16
C LEU A 191 -11.99 40.20 15.05
N HIS A 192 -11.51 39.02 15.41
CA HIS A 192 -11.29 37.89 14.47
C HIS A 192 -12.55 37.06 14.23
N TYR A 193 -13.70 37.58 14.66
CA TYR A 193 -15.01 37.02 14.48
C TYR A 193 -16.03 38.13 14.23
N GLY A 194 -17.10 37.83 13.50
CA GLY A 194 -18.03 38.88 13.14
C GLY A 194 -19.08 38.50 12.11
N LYS A 195 -19.88 39.49 11.76
CA LYS A 195 -20.89 39.42 10.70
C LYS A 195 -20.47 40.35 9.55
N PRO A 196 -20.72 39.98 8.28
CA PRO A 196 -20.44 40.84 7.15
C PRO A 196 -21.13 42.21 7.29
N GLY A 197 -20.43 43.27 6.90
CA GLY A 197 -20.92 44.64 6.95
C GLY A 197 -21.08 45.25 8.35
N ALA A 198 -20.66 44.56 9.42
CA ALA A 198 -20.76 45.07 10.78
C ALA A 198 -19.52 45.88 11.20
N GLY A 199 -19.73 46.90 12.03
CA GLY A 199 -18.64 47.71 12.58
C GLY A 199 -18.13 48.81 11.63
N PRO A 200 -17.05 49.50 12.02
CA PRO A 200 -16.49 50.61 11.26
C PRO A 200 -16.08 50.24 9.83
N THR A 201 -16.34 51.14 8.89
CA THR A 201 -15.86 51.06 7.50
C THR A 201 -14.39 51.43 7.40
N LEU A 202 -13.63 50.60 6.70
CA LEU A 202 -12.21 50.80 6.42
C LEU A 202 -12.00 51.96 5.45
N GLN A 203 -10.99 52.78 5.76
CA GLN A 203 -10.60 53.96 5.00
C GLN A 203 -9.10 53.93 4.73
N LYS A 204 -8.69 54.49 3.59
CA LYS A 204 -7.26 54.66 3.26
C LYS A 204 -6.51 55.31 4.41
N GLY A 205 -5.34 54.76 4.72
CA GLY A 205 -4.47 55.26 5.79
C GLY A 205 -4.80 54.71 7.18
N MET A 206 -5.85 53.90 7.34
CA MET A 206 -6.00 53.11 8.57
C MET A 206 -4.88 52.08 8.66
N THR A 207 -4.29 51.94 9.84
CA THR A 207 -3.24 50.94 10.14
C THR A 207 -3.62 50.15 11.37
N PHE A 208 -3.59 48.81 11.28
CA PHE A 208 -4.01 47.92 12.35
C PHE A 208 -3.42 46.50 12.17
N THR A 209 -3.41 45.72 13.24
CA THR A 209 -2.99 44.31 13.23
C THR A 209 -4.16 43.38 12.90
N ILE A 210 -3.88 42.29 12.18
CA ILE A 210 -4.77 41.13 12.07
C ILE A 210 -4.03 39.93 12.64
N GLU A 211 -4.40 39.57 13.87
CA GLU A 211 -3.70 38.57 14.71
C GLU A 211 -4.57 37.41 15.22
N PRO A 212 -5.23 36.61 14.36
CA PRO A 212 -6.19 35.60 14.83
C PRO A 212 -5.54 34.53 15.70
N MET A 213 -6.13 34.33 16.87
CA MET A 213 -5.80 33.23 17.78
C MET A 213 -6.85 32.12 17.63
N ILE A 214 -6.40 30.93 17.21
CA ILE A 214 -7.27 29.79 16.89
C ILE A 214 -6.93 28.61 17.78
N ASN A 215 -7.94 28.04 18.43
CA ASN A 215 -7.79 26.90 19.35
C ASN A 215 -8.20 25.58 18.67
N ALA A 216 -7.48 24.51 18.99
CA ALA A 216 -7.85 23.15 18.65
C ALA A 216 -9.15 22.70 19.36
N GLY A 217 -9.38 23.21 20.57
CA GLY A 217 -10.57 22.96 21.39
C GLY A 217 -11.53 24.14 21.42
N ALA A 218 -12.06 24.46 22.60
CA ALA A 218 -13.04 25.53 22.80
C ALA A 218 -12.42 26.95 22.80
N PRO A 219 -13.19 28.01 22.50
CA PRO A 219 -12.65 29.37 22.41
C PRO A 219 -12.34 30.01 23.78
N ALA A 220 -12.79 29.39 24.87
CA ALA A 220 -12.67 29.95 26.22
C ALA A 220 -11.21 30.02 26.70
N THR A 221 -10.85 31.17 27.26
CA THR A 221 -9.49 31.46 27.74
C THR A 221 -9.40 31.47 29.26
N ARG A 222 -8.17 31.47 29.79
CA ARG A 222 -7.85 31.68 31.20
C ARG A 222 -6.55 32.49 31.32
N LEU A 223 -6.60 33.60 32.06
CA LEU A 223 -5.40 34.37 32.44
C LEU A 223 -4.68 33.68 33.61
N MET A 224 -3.36 33.57 33.51
CA MET A 224 -2.52 32.98 34.53
C MET A 224 -2.18 33.99 35.65
N PRO A 225 -1.76 33.54 36.86
CA PRO A 225 -1.45 34.42 37.98
C PRO A 225 -0.32 35.43 37.75
N ASP A 226 0.51 35.21 36.72
CA ASP A 226 1.55 36.16 36.29
C ASP A 226 0.96 37.46 35.69
N GLY A 227 -0.35 37.50 35.44
CA GLY A 227 -1.08 38.66 34.94
C GLY A 227 -1.00 38.85 33.43
N TRP A 228 -0.30 37.96 32.70
CA TRP A 228 -0.03 38.10 31.27
C TRP A 228 -0.37 36.84 30.48
N THR A 229 0.16 35.68 30.89
CA THR A 229 0.07 34.46 30.09
C THR A 229 -1.39 34.02 29.95
N VAL A 230 -1.85 33.90 28.71
CA VAL A 230 -3.22 33.48 28.39
C VAL A 230 -3.19 32.04 27.90
N VAL A 231 -4.01 31.17 28.47
CA VAL A 231 -4.08 29.76 28.06
C VAL A 231 -5.48 29.34 27.66
N THR A 232 -5.59 28.30 26.83
CA THR A 232 -6.86 27.62 26.57
C THR A 232 -7.39 27.00 27.85
N ARG A 233 -8.70 27.18 28.14
CA ARG A 233 -9.30 26.67 29.37
C ARG A 233 -9.32 25.14 29.44
N ASP A 234 -9.44 24.48 28.29
CA ASP A 234 -9.44 23.03 28.14
C ASP A 234 -8.04 22.43 27.93
N ARG A 235 -7.00 23.26 27.93
CA ARG A 235 -5.59 22.89 27.68
C ARG A 235 -5.32 22.33 26.28
N SER A 236 -6.24 22.53 25.33
CA SER A 236 -6.00 22.24 23.92
C SER A 236 -4.92 23.17 23.33
N LEU A 237 -4.34 22.77 22.20
CA LEU A 237 -3.37 23.60 21.47
C LEU A 237 -4.02 24.89 20.97
N SER A 238 -3.25 25.96 20.89
CA SER A 238 -3.58 27.22 20.25
C SER A 238 -2.47 27.62 19.29
N ALA A 239 -2.82 28.37 18.25
CA ALA A 239 -1.88 28.99 17.34
C ALA A 239 -2.31 30.43 17.06
N GLN A 240 -1.34 31.28 16.74
CA GLN A 240 -1.53 32.68 16.38
C GLN A 240 -0.55 33.04 15.26
N TRP A 241 -1.03 33.85 14.32
CA TRP A 241 -0.21 34.53 13.32
C TRP A 241 -0.64 35.98 13.29
N GLU A 242 0.28 36.88 12.99
CA GLU A 242 -0.03 38.30 12.97
C GLU A 242 0.75 39.08 11.93
N HIS A 243 0.06 40.04 11.33
CA HIS A 243 0.66 41.10 10.54
C HIS A 243 0.07 42.47 10.83
N THR A 244 0.94 43.50 10.73
CA THR A 244 0.52 44.91 10.66
C THR A 244 0.12 45.27 9.23
N ILE A 245 -1.09 45.82 9.06
CA ILE A 245 -1.73 46.12 7.78
C ILE A 245 -1.97 47.62 7.64
N ALA A 246 -1.73 48.18 6.46
CA ALA A 246 -2.15 49.52 6.06
C ALA A 246 -3.21 49.45 4.94
N VAL A 247 -4.32 50.17 5.09
CA VAL A 247 -5.36 50.26 4.05
C VAL A 247 -4.89 51.22 2.95
N THR A 248 -4.85 50.77 1.70
CA THR A 248 -4.41 51.55 0.52
C THR A 248 -5.61 52.14 -0.22
N ASP A 249 -5.40 52.72 -1.40
CA ASP A 249 -6.48 53.28 -2.25
C ASP A 249 -7.49 52.21 -2.72
N ASP A 250 -7.03 50.98 -2.93
CA ASP A 250 -7.75 49.91 -3.60
C ASP A 250 -7.68 48.56 -2.85
N GLY A 251 -6.98 48.50 -1.72
CA GLY A 251 -6.72 47.26 -1.01
C GLY A 251 -5.98 47.46 0.31
N PHE A 252 -4.89 46.71 0.46
CA PHE A 252 -4.06 46.70 1.65
C PHE A 252 -2.57 46.59 1.30
N GLU A 253 -1.73 46.96 2.26
CA GLU A 253 -0.31 46.72 2.27
C GLU A 253 0.06 46.04 3.60
N VAL A 254 0.82 44.95 3.55
CA VAL A 254 1.32 44.29 4.75
C VAL A 254 2.69 44.87 5.09
N LEU A 255 2.81 45.54 6.23
CA LEU A 255 4.02 46.28 6.61
C LEU A 255 5.10 45.40 7.27
N THR A 256 4.77 44.15 7.56
CA THR A 256 5.59 43.21 8.36
C THR A 256 5.90 41.92 7.61
N LEU A 257 6.03 41.99 6.27
CA LEU A 257 6.48 40.85 5.47
C LEU A 257 8.00 40.67 5.59
N GLY A 258 8.42 39.51 6.12
CA GLY A 258 9.82 39.07 6.22
C GLY A 258 10.31 38.34 4.96
N GLY A 259 11.45 37.68 5.04
CA GLY A 259 12.03 36.73 4.07
C GLY A 259 11.68 35.25 4.32
N GLY A 260 10.99 34.94 5.42
CA GLY A 260 10.44 33.61 5.74
C GLY A 260 9.24 33.19 4.87
N PRO A 261 8.48 32.12 5.24
CA PRO A 261 7.38 31.58 4.44
C PRO A 261 6.23 32.57 4.14
N ASP A 262 6.20 33.73 4.80
CA ASP A 262 5.21 34.80 4.58
C ASP A 262 5.61 35.76 3.43
N SER A 263 6.88 35.72 2.99
CA SER A 263 7.49 36.64 2.01
C SER A 263 6.86 36.62 0.60
N GLY A 264 5.94 35.70 0.39
CA GLY A 264 5.41 35.35 -0.91
C GLY A 264 4.18 36.08 -1.43
N MET A 265 3.53 36.87 -0.58
CA MET A 265 2.18 37.36 -0.89
C MET A 265 2.09 38.86 -1.21
N SER A 266 3.20 39.59 -1.36
CA SER A 266 3.21 40.95 -1.89
C SER A 266 3.63 41.00 -3.35
N ASP A 267 2.65 40.98 -4.27
CA ASP A 267 2.66 41.90 -5.42
C ASP A 267 1.35 41.82 -6.20
N ALA A 268 0.50 42.83 -5.96
CA ALA A 268 -0.57 43.22 -6.86
C ALA A 268 -0.58 44.74 -6.87
N ARG A 269 0.36 45.37 -7.60
CA ARG A 269 0.26 46.74 -8.11
C ARG A 269 1.19 46.88 -9.30
N GLY A 270 0.61 46.92 -10.49
CA GLY A 270 1.34 47.23 -11.72
C GLY A 270 1.73 48.71 -11.74
N ASN A 271 2.99 48.99 -12.06
CA ASN A 271 3.34 50.20 -12.80
C ASN A 271 4.65 50.00 -13.57
N ASP A 272 4.59 50.27 -14.87
CA ASP A 272 5.72 50.28 -15.80
C ASP A 272 6.77 51.33 -15.39
N SER A 273 8.03 50.91 -15.27
CA SER A 273 9.16 51.67 -15.82
C SER A 273 10.40 50.77 -15.93
N ALA A 274 11.05 50.86 -17.10
CA ALA A 274 12.12 49.98 -17.54
C ALA A 274 13.44 50.18 -16.77
N ALA A 275 13.89 49.10 -16.11
CA ALA A 275 15.27 48.81 -15.73
C ALA A 275 15.47 47.28 -15.82
N PRO A 276 16.69 46.76 -16.05
CA PRO A 276 16.90 45.35 -16.39
C PRO A 276 16.39 44.44 -15.26
N ALA A 277 15.57 43.46 -15.60
CA ALA A 277 14.88 42.60 -14.65
C ALA A 277 15.87 41.86 -13.74
N VAL A 278 15.87 42.18 -12.46
CA VAL A 278 16.64 41.44 -11.45
C VAL A 278 15.95 40.09 -11.22
N PHE A 279 16.67 38.98 -11.39
CA PHE A 279 16.17 37.65 -11.03
C PHE A 279 16.19 37.50 -9.51
N ILE A 280 15.03 37.52 -8.88
CA ILE A 280 14.89 37.37 -7.42
C ILE A 280 14.43 35.94 -7.12
N ALA A 281 15.35 35.11 -6.63
CA ALA A 281 15.10 33.68 -6.42
C ALA A 281 13.93 33.41 -5.45
N SER A 282 13.75 34.22 -4.40
CA SER A 282 12.63 34.08 -3.47
C SER A 282 11.26 34.30 -4.14
N GLN A 283 11.16 35.25 -5.07
CA GLN A 283 9.92 35.50 -5.81
C GLN A 283 9.57 34.33 -6.73
N TRP A 284 10.56 33.76 -7.42
CA TRP A 284 10.34 32.57 -8.26
C TRP A 284 9.99 31.35 -7.43
N ARG A 285 10.66 31.13 -6.29
CA ARG A 285 10.33 30.07 -5.33
C ARG A 285 8.88 30.17 -4.89
N GLU A 286 8.42 31.36 -4.55
CA GLU A 286 7.04 31.53 -4.16
C GLU A 286 6.06 31.32 -5.31
N ARG A 287 6.33 31.90 -6.49
CA ARG A 287 5.47 31.72 -7.67
C ARG A 287 5.27 30.24 -7.96
N LEU A 288 6.34 29.44 -7.91
CA LEU A 288 6.28 27.98 -8.11
C LEU A 288 5.54 27.25 -6.98
N ARG A 289 5.70 27.66 -5.71
CA ARG A 289 4.96 27.09 -4.57
C ARG A 289 3.47 27.39 -4.63
N LYS A 290 3.10 28.63 -4.92
CA LYS A 290 1.70 29.06 -5.10
C LYS A 290 1.05 28.31 -6.26
N ALA A 291 1.75 28.27 -7.40
CA ALA A 291 1.37 27.48 -8.57
C ALA A 291 1.11 26.00 -8.23
N GLN A 292 1.99 25.37 -7.44
CA GLN A 292 1.81 24.00 -7.00
C GLN A 292 0.56 23.82 -6.12
N PHE A 293 0.33 24.74 -5.17
CA PHE A 293 -0.87 24.70 -4.34
C PHE A 293 -2.15 24.82 -5.16
N GLU A 294 -2.17 25.71 -6.15
CA GLU A 294 -3.28 25.89 -7.09
C GLU A 294 -3.52 24.64 -7.95
N ASP A 295 -2.45 23.97 -8.42
CA ASP A 295 -2.54 22.71 -9.14
C ASP A 295 -3.14 21.61 -8.26
N GLU A 296 -2.66 21.49 -7.01
CA GLU A 296 -3.14 20.49 -6.06
C GLU A 296 -4.61 20.69 -5.66
N ALA A 297 -5.05 21.94 -5.57
CA ALA A 297 -6.45 22.30 -5.37
C ALA A 297 -7.30 21.99 -6.61
N SER A 298 -6.83 22.35 -7.81
CA SER A 298 -7.51 22.08 -9.08
C SER A 298 -7.65 20.57 -9.35
N PHE A 299 -6.60 19.80 -9.05
CA PHE A 299 -6.64 18.34 -9.12
C PHE A 299 -7.71 17.75 -8.21
N ALA A 300 -7.83 18.25 -6.97
CA ALA A 300 -8.88 17.83 -6.04
C ALA A 300 -10.30 18.20 -6.51
N LEU A 301 -10.43 19.22 -7.37
CA LEU A 301 -11.68 19.59 -8.05
C LEU A 301 -11.92 18.83 -9.36
N GLY A 302 -11.04 17.90 -9.74
CA GLY A 302 -11.20 17.02 -10.90
C GLY A 302 -10.47 17.43 -12.18
N THR A 303 -9.58 18.44 -12.14
CA THR A 303 -8.73 18.78 -13.29
C THR A 303 -7.81 17.61 -13.67
N SER A 304 -7.60 17.39 -14.97
CA SER A 304 -6.72 16.33 -15.49
C SER A 304 -5.29 16.48 -14.97
N ALA A 305 -4.71 15.38 -14.48
CA ALA A 305 -3.31 15.33 -14.06
C ALA A 305 -2.36 15.72 -15.21
N GLU A 306 -2.63 15.26 -16.43
CA GLU A 306 -1.77 15.52 -17.60
C GLU A 306 -1.67 17.01 -17.92
N LEU A 307 -2.78 17.74 -17.80
CA LEU A 307 -2.80 19.20 -17.99
C LEU A 307 -1.98 19.92 -16.92
N LEU A 308 -2.11 19.51 -15.66
CA LEU A 308 -1.37 20.10 -14.53
C LEU A 308 0.13 19.79 -14.61
N ILE A 309 0.47 18.58 -15.02
CA ILE A 309 1.86 18.14 -15.25
C ILE A 309 2.52 18.99 -16.34
N ALA A 310 1.82 19.20 -17.47
CA ALA A 310 2.33 20.03 -18.57
C ALA A 310 2.42 21.52 -18.17
N ALA A 311 1.40 22.04 -17.46
CA ALA A 311 1.41 23.41 -16.96
C ALA A 311 2.56 23.66 -15.96
N ARG A 312 2.88 22.66 -15.14
CA ARG A 312 4.03 22.72 -14.23
C ARG A 312 5.34 22.77 -15.02
N ALA A 313 5.50 21.92 -16.04
CA ALA A 313 6.69 21.94 -16.89
C ALA A 313 6.90 23.32 -17.54
N ASN A 314 5.86 23.92 -18.12
CA ASN A 314 5.93 25.24 -18.74
C ASN A 314 6.33 26.35 -17.75
N ARG A 315 5.76 26.35 -16.53
CA ARG A 315 6.14 27.32 -15.48
C ARG A 315 7.60 27.17 -15.05
N VAL A 316 8.12 25.93 -15.05
CA VAL A 316 9.53 25.70 -14.76
C VAL A 316 10.42 26.11 -15.93
N ASP A 317 10.00 25.89 -17.18
CA ASP A 317 10.70 26.41 -18.36
C ASP A 317 10.86 27.93 -18.27
N GLU A 318 9.78 28.66 -17.91
CA GLU A 318 9.82 30.11 -17.71
C GLU A 318 10.86 30.52 -16.65
N ALA A 319 10.89 29.81 -15.53
CA ALA A 319 11.84 30.09 -14.45
C ALA A 319 13.29 29.81 -14.88
N LEU A 320 13.53 28.71 -15.62
CA LEU A 320 14.85 28.36 -16.13
C LEU A 320 15.33 29.35 -17.19
N CYS A 321 14.46 29.77 -18.12
CA CYS A 321 14.78 30.78 -19.12
C CYS A 321 15.11 32.12 -18.47
N ALA A 322 14.37 32.52 -17.42
CA ALA A 322 14.66 33.73 -16.67
C ALA A 322 15.99 33.65 -15.89
N ALA A 323 16.30 32.51 -15.28
CA ALA A 323 17.58 32.29 -14.61
C ALA A 323 18.75 32.29 -15.60
N TYR A 324 18.57 31.64 -16.75
CA TYR A 324 19.56 31.62 -17.83
C TYR A 324 19.86 33.03 -18.33
N ALA A 325 18.81 33.85 -18.51
CA ALA A 325 18.94 35.22 -18.99
C ALA A 325 19.81 36.11 -18.09
N VAL A 326 19.91 35.80 -16.80
CA VAL A 326 20.72 36.56 -15.84
C VAL A 326 22.11 35.96 -15.67
N GLU A 327 22.22 34.64 -15.56
CA GLU A 327 23.47 33.97 -15.17
C GLU A 327 24.34 33.60 -16.38
N LEU A 328 23.71 33.25 -17.51
CA LEU A 328 24.37 32.63 -18.66
C LEU A 328 24.27 33.45 -19.95
N ALA A 329 23.39 34.46 -20.04
CA ALA A 329 23.19 35.22 -21.29
C ALA A 329 24.44 35.95 -21.81
N SER A 330 25.38 36.30 -20.93
CA SER A 330 26.65 36.91 -21.32
C SER A 330 27.69 35.92 -21.86
N HIS A 331 27.40 34.61 -21.81
CA HIS A 331 28.27 33.54 -22.26
C HIS A 331 27.73 32.96 -23.58
N HIS A 332 28.50 33.12 -24.65
CA HIS A 332 28.21 32.50 -25.95
C HIS A 332 28.66 31.04 -25.96
N GLY A 333 28.03 30.21 -26.79
CA GLY A 333 28.40 28.78 -26.89
C GLY A 333 27.86 27.91 -25.76
N VAL A 334 26.75 28.30 -25.13
CA VAL A 334 26.03 27.48 -24.14
C VAL A 334 24.59 27.27 -24.63
N ALA A 335 24.10 26.04 -24.61
CA ALA A 335 22.71 25.70 -24.91
C ALA A 335 22.10 24.89 -23.76
N LEU A 336 20.92 25.28 -23.31
CA LEU A 336 20.17 24.59 -22.27
C LEU A 336 19.03 23.76 -22.87
N ALA A 337 18.99 22.48 -22.53
CA ALA A 337 17.92 21.56 -22.90
C ALA A 337 17.37 20.81 -21.67
N ALA A 338 16.09 20.51 -21.69
CA ALA A 338 15.46 19.55 -20.77
C ALA A 338 15.58 18.13 -21.33
N THR A 339 15.77 17.13 -20.48
CA THR A 339 15.86 15.70 -20.86
C THR A 339 14.94 14.84 -20.02
N GLY A 340 14.81 13.55 -20.36
CA GLY A 340 13.97 12.60 -19.62
C GLY A 340 12.49 13.00 -19.57
N GLY A 341 11.85 12.76 -18.42
CA GLY A 341 10.43 13.11 -18.23
C GLY A 341 10.17 14.61 -18.37
N TYR A 342 11.09 15.45 -17.88
CA TYR A 342 10.97 16.90 -18.03
C TYR A 342 11.14 17.36 -19.49
N GLY A 343 12.05 16.72 -20.24
CA GLY A 343 12.22 16.90 -21.68
C GLY A 343 10.93 16.65 -22.47
N ARG A 344 10.15 15.63 -22.08
CA ARG A 344 8.81 15.36 -22.65
C ARG A 344 7.71 16.34 -22.24
N GLY A 345 8.00 17.30 -21.37
CA GLY A 345 7.00 18.18 -20.77
C GLY A 345 6.20 17.51 -19.64
N GLU A 346 6.71 16.43 -19.06
CA GLU A 346 6.03 15.62 -18.05
C GLU A 346 6.62 15.84 -16.65
N LEU A 347 6.35 16.99 -16.05
CA LEU A 347 6.84 17.32 -14.71
C LEU A 347 5.80 17.04 -13.63
N TYR A 348 5.89 15.87 -13.00
CA TYR A 348 5.05 15.50 -11.85
C TYR A 348 5.46 16.29 -10.60
N PRO A 349 4.55 16.48 -9.62
CA PRO A 349 4.94 16.97 -8.30
C PRO A 349 6.07 16.11 -7.73
N GLN A 350 6.98 16.69 -6.95
CA GLN A 350 8.07 15.95 -6.30
C GLN A 350 9.03 15.19 -7.25
N SER A 351 8.94 15.41 -8.57
CA SER A 351 9.92 14.89 -9.54
C SER A 351 11.04 15.89 -9.76
N ASP A 352 12.24 15.35 -9.95
CA ASP A 352 13.43 16.12 -10.28
C ASP A 352 13.32 16.69 -11.71
N ILE A 353 14.01 17.80 -11.99
CA ILE A 353 14.23 18.27 -13.36
C ILE A 353 15.58 17.79 -13.88
N ASP A 354 15.59 17.25 -15.09
CA ASP A 354 16.80 16.74 -15.75
C ASP A 354 17.25 17.72 -16.85
N LEU A 355 18.42 18.33 -16.68
CA LEU A 355 18.98 19.35 -17.56
C LEU A 355 20.23 18.87 -18.30
N LEU A 356 20.32 19.17 -19.58
CA LEU A 356 21.51 19.02 -20.42
C LEU A 356 21.98 20.41 -20.84
N LEU A 357 23.19 20.78 -20.41
CA LEU A 357 23.90 21.95 -20.87
C LEU A 357 24.94 21.51 -21.90
N ILE A 358 24.82 22.00 -23.13
CA ILE A 358 25.83 21.78 -24.16
C ILE A 358 26.72 23.02 -24.19
N ILE A 359 28.02 22.82 -24.04
CA ILE A 359 29.03 23.88 -24.04
C ILE A 359 29.97 23.68 -25.23
N ASP A 360 30.29 24.75 -25.95
CA ASP A 360 31.15 24.69 -27.14
C ASP A 360 32.57 24.20 -26.80
N HIS A 361 33.13 24.68 -25.69
CA HIS A 361 34.43 24.28 -25.18
C HIS A 361 34.47 24.34 -23.65
N GLU A 362 35.32 23.52 -23.03
CA GLU A 362 35.56 23.59 -21.58
C GLU A 362 36.45 24.80 -21.26
N ASP A 363 35.85 25.87 -20.79
CA ASP A 363 36.56 26.99 -20.18
C ASP A 363 36.13 27.22 -18.72
N HIS A 364 37.06 27.77 -17.92
CA HIS A 364 36.82 27.99 -16.50
C HIS A 364 35.68 29.00 -16.23
N PRO A 365 35.54 30.10 -17.01
CA PRO A 365 34.43 31.05 -16.85
C PRO A 365 33.04 30.46 -17.08
N ALA A 366 32.82 29.66 -18.13
CA ALA A 366 31.52 29.02 -18.36
C ALA A 366 31.18 28.04 -17.25
N HIS A 367 32.15 27.29 -16.73
CA HIS A 367 31.92 26.39 -15.58
C HIS A 367 31.44 27.16 -14.34
N ILE A 368 32.07 28.28 -13.99
CA ILE A 368 31.63 29.11 -12.85
C ILE A 368 30.22 29.66 -13.08
N ALA A 369 29.92 30.13 -14.29
CA ALA A 369 28.60 30.65 -14.63
C ALA A 369 27.51 29.56 -14.56
N ILE A 370 27.83 28.33 -14.98
CA ILE A 370 26.95 27.17 -14.85
C ILE A 370 26.73 26.81 -13.37
N GLU A 371 27.77 26.83 -12.54
CA GLU A 371 27.64 26.61 -11.09
C GLU A 371 26.73 27.66 -10.44
N HIS A 372 26.88 28.93 -10.80
CA HIS A 372 26.00 30.01 -10.34
C HIS A 372 24.55 29.81 -10.81
N PHE A 373 24.36 29.47 -12.09
CA PHE A 373 23.04 29.13 -12.63
C PHE A 373 22.37 27.99 -11.85
N LEU A 374 23.10 26.90 -11.57
CA LEU A 374 22.59 25.77 -10.81
C LEU A 374 22.28 26.14 -9.35
N ALA A 375 23.13 26.96 -8.72
CA ALA A 375 22.87 27.49 -7.39
C ALA A 375 21.60 28.36 -7.37
N THR A 376 21.38 29.18 -8.41
CA THR A 376 20.17 29.98 -8.60
C THR A 376 18.93 29.10 -8.73
N ILE A 377 19.00 27.99 -9.48
CA ILE A 377 17.89 27.04 -9.60
C ILE A 377 17.60 26.33 -8.25
N TRP A 378 18.64 25.94 -7.52
CA TRP A 378 18.49 25.38 -6.18
C TRP A 378 17.83 26.40 -5.22
N ASN A 379 18.21 27.67 -5.34
CA ASN A 379 17.65 28.78 -4.57
C ASN A 379 16.19 29.10 -4.92
N ILE A 380 15.65 28.65 -6.05
CA ILE A 380 14.20 28.70 -6.32
C ILE A 380 13.44 27.46 -5.81
N GLY A 381 14.14 26.49 -5.23
CA GLY A 381 13.54 25.31 -4.58
C GLY A 381 13.25 24.13 -5.51
N LEU A 382 13.90 24.07 -6.67
CA LEU A 382 13.82 22.94 -7.59
C LEU A 382 14.95 21.94 -7.33
N THR A 383 14.64 20.65 -7.38
CA THR A 383 15.63 19.58 -7.36
C THR A 383 16.13 19.34 -8.78
N VAL A 384 17.44 19.50 -9.01
CA VAL A 384 18.04 19.45 -10.34
C VAL A 384 19.02 18.29 -10.46
N SER A 385 18.82 17.49 -11.50
CA SER A 385 19.82 16.61 -12.09
C SER A 385 20.36 17.32 -13.34
N HIS A 386 21.68 17.48 -13.46
CA HIS A 386 22.25 18.21 -14.60
C HIS A 386 23.50 17.52 -15.14
N ILE A 387 23.75 17.75 -16.43
CA ILE A 387 24.93 17.31 -17.15
C ILE A 387 25.40 18.48 -18.02
N ALA A 388 26.67 18.89 -17.90
CA ALA A 388 27.31 19.86 -18.79
C ALA A 388 28.38 19.15 -19.64
N ARG A 389 28.28 19.23 -20.98
CA ARG A 389 29.15 18.48 -21.91
C ARG A 389 29.39 19.22 -23.22
N THR A 390 30.54 18.96 -23.84
CA THR A 390 30.77 19.35 -25.24
C THR A 390 30.06 18.41 -26.22
N PRO A 391 29.81 18.84 -27.48
CA PRO A 391 29.26 17.96 -28.51
C PRO A 391 30.02 16.62 -28.67
N GLU A 392 31.36 16.64 -28.60
CA GLU A 392 32.21 15.45 -28.71
C GLU A 392 32.04 14.53 -27.50
N GLN A 393 31.90 15.09 -26.31
CA GLN A 393 31.64 14.31 -25.09
C GLN A 393 30.25 13.68 -25.13
N CYS A 394 29.24 14.39 -25.64
CA CYS A 394 27.90 13.84 -25.88
C CYS A 394 27.95 12.64 -26.83
N LEU A 395 28.69 12.73 -27.94
CA LEU A 395 28.89 11.61 -28.88
C LEU A 395 29.53 10.40 -28.20
N ARG A 396 30.65 10.62 -27.48
CA ARG A 396 31.40 9.55 -26.82
C ARG A 396 30.57 8.83 -25.76
N ILE A 397 29.97 9.60 -24.84
CA ILE A 397 29.19 9.02 -23.73
C ILE A 397 27.89 8.40 -24.23
N GLY A 398 27.26 8.99 -25.25
CA GLY A 398 26.09 8.38 -25.90
C GLY A 398 26.40 7.01 -26.51
N ALA A 399 27.59 6.84 -27.09
CA ALA A 399 28.02 5.55 -27.63
C ALA A 399 28.33 4.51 -26.52
N GLU A 400 28.78 4.96 -25.35
CA GLU A 400 29.17 4.09 -24.22
C GLU A 400 27.99 3.72 -23.29
N ASP A 401 27.01 4.60 -23.12
CA ASP A 401 25.91 4.44 -22.15
C ASP A 401 24.53 4.67 -22.79
N LEU A 402 23.70 3.61 -22.78
CA LEU A 402 22.34 3.63 -23.32
C LEU A 402 21.44 4.65 -22.61
N SER A 403 21.60 4.82 -21.30
CA SER A 403 20.75 5.74 -20.52
C SER A 403 20.99 7.19 -20.92
N SER A 404 22.27 7.58 -21.03
CA SER A 404 22.69 8.89 -21.53
C SER A 404 22.23 9.12 -22.96
N ALA A 405 22.39 8.14 -23.86
CA ALA A 405 21.89 8.24 -25.24
C ALA A 405 20.38 8.48 -25.27
N THR A 406 19.62 7.72 -24.49
CA THR A 406 18.15 7.86 -24.40
C THR A 406 17.76 9.26 -23.92
N ALA A 407 18.41 9.77 -22.87
CA ALA A 407 18.16 11.11 -22.35
C ALA A 407 18.43 12.20 -23.40
N MET A 408 19.52 12.08 -24.16
CA MET A 408 19.87 13.02 -25.24
C MET A 408 18.90 12.92 -26.42
N PHE A 409 18.45 11.72 -26.80
CA PHE A 409 17.43 11.58 -27.84
C PHE A 409 16.12 12.25 -27.44
N GLU A 410 15.84 12.43 -26.15
CA GLU A 410 14.67 13.15 -25.65
C GLU A 410 14.92 14.64 -25.37
N ALA A 411 16.11 15.16 -25.70
CA ALA A 411 16.44 16.55 -25.42
C ALA A 411 15.45 17.51 -26.10
N ARG A 412 14.88 18.40 -25.29
CA ARG A 412 14.02 19.50 -25.71
C ARG A 412 14.73 20.81 -25.42
N TYR A 413 14.97 21.59 -26.46
CA TYR A 413 15.56 22.92 -26.35
C TYR A 413 14.74 23.82 -25.40
N LEU A 414 15.43 24.57 -24.53
CA LEU A 414 14.83 25.59 -23.67
C LEU A 414 15.30 26.99 -24.08
N VAL A 415 16.61 27.24 -24.05
CA VAL A 415 17.21 28.57 -24.30
C VAL A 415 18.72 28.46 -24.58
N GLY A 416 19.31 29.48 -25.20
CA GLY A 416 20.76 29.59 -25.45
C GLY A 416 21.11 29.46 -26.94
N ASP A 417 22.24 28.83 -27.24
CA ASP A 417 22.69 28.59 -28.61
C ASP A 417 22.02 27.33 -29.20
N GLU A 418 20.86 27.52 -29.82
CA GLU A 418 20.08 26.42 -30.42
C GLU A 418 20.87 25.65 -31.49
N ALA A 419 21.80 26.29 -32.19
CA ALA A 419 22.61 25.65 -33.23
C ALA A 419 23.55 24.59 -32.64
N LEU A 420 24.04 24.81 -31.42
CA LEU A 420 24.91 23.88 -30.71
C LEU A 420 24.18 22.60 -30.31
N LEU A 421 22.95 22.72 -29.79
CA LEU A 421 22.11 21.55 -29.51
C LEU A 421 21.72 20.82 -30.79
N THR A 422 21.28 21.56 -31.80
CA THR A 422 20.85 20.98 -33.07
C THR A 422 21.97 20.20 -33.74
N SER A 423 23.18 20.78 -33.82
CA SER A 423 24.34 20.10 -34.40
C SER A 423 24.77 18.86 -33.62
N THR A 424 24.69 18.90 -32.28
CA THR A 424 24.96 17.74 -31.42
C THR A 424 23.98 16.60 -31.66
N LEU A 425 22.68 16.89 -31.73
CA LEU A 425 21.64 15.88 -32.01
C LEU A 425 21.80 15.29 -33.42
N VAL A 426 22.07 16.12 -34.42
CA VAL A 426 22.38 15.67 -35.79
C VAL A 426 23.62 14.79 -35.83
N ALA A 427 24.65 15.10 -35.03
CA ALA A 427 25.86 14.29 -34.96
C ALA A 427 25.59 12.92 -34.35
N LEU A 428 24.79 12.84 -33.27
CA LEU A 428 24.39 11.55 -32.66
C LEU A 428 23.69 10.64 -33.68
N ASP A 429 22.81 11.20 -34.52
CA ASP A 429 22.15 10.44 -35.58
C ASP A 429 23.11 10.07 -36.73
N THR A 430 23.93 11.02 -37.18
CA THR A 430 24.89 10.83 -38.28
C THR A 430 25.92 9.74 -37.95
N HIS A 431 26.43 9.74 -36.72
CA HIS A 431 27.36 8.73 -36.23
C HIS A 431 26.70 7.40 -35.87
N GLN A 432 25.38 7.27 -36.09
CA GLN A 432 24.59 6.10 -35.72
C GLN A 432 24.82 5.67 -34.26
N VAL A 433 24.90 6.62 -33.33
CA VAL A 433 24.95 6.31 -31.90
C VAL A 433 23.71 5.47 -31.58
N TRP A 434 23.93 4.20 -31.18
CA TRP A 434 22.91 3.16 -31.08
C TRP A 434 22.02 3.03 -32.33
N PRO A 435 22.43 2.25 -33.35
CA PRO A 435 21.60 1.99 -34.53
C PRO A 435 20.23 1.40 -34.14
N PRO A 436 19.15 1.62 -34.92
CA PRO A 436 17.79 1.20 -34.56
C PRO A 436 17.64 -0.21 -33.98
N ALA A 437 18.17 -1.23 -34.66
CA ALA A 437 18.10 -2.62 -34.20
C ALA A 437 18.87 -2.85 -32.88
N ALA A 438 20.05 -2.26 -32.73
CA ALA A 438 20.86 -2.38 -31.52
C ALA A 438 20.19 -1.65 -30.33
N PHE A 439 19.60 -0.48 -30.57
CA PHE A 439 18.86 0.28 -29.56
C PHE A 439 17.62 -0.49 -29.10
N PHE A 440 16.86 -1.06 -30.04
CA PHE A 440 15.69 -1.89 -29.76
C PHE A 440 16.04 -3.08 -28.85
N GLU A 441 17.06 -3.84 -29.22
CA GLU A 441 17.54 -4.99 -28.44
C GLU A 441 17.98 -4.57 -27.03
N ALA A 442 18.80 -3.52 -26.92
CA ALA A 442 19.28 -3.04 -25.64
C ALA A 442 18.14 -2.55 -24.73
N LYS A 443 17.14 -1.84 -25.28
CA LYS A 443 15.97 -1.38 -24.51
C LYS A 443 15.02 -2.52 -24.15
N ARG A 444 14.93 -3.56 -24.96
CA ARG A 444 14.17 -4.77 -24.63
C ARG A 444 14.80 -5.50 -23.45
N ASP A 445 16.12 -5.59 -23.41
CA ASP A 445 16.83 -6.21 -22.29
C ASP A 445 16.77 -5.34 -21.02
N GLU A 446 16.84 -4.01 -21.14
CA GLU A 446 16.58 -3.08 -20.02
C GLU A 446 15.17 -3.28 -19.43
N LEU A 447 14.15 -3.45 -20.29
CA LEU A 447 12.77 -3.74 -19.88
C LEU A 447 12.66 -5.08 -19.15
N ARG A 448 13.24 -6.16 -19.68
CA ARG A 448 13.26 -7.49 -19.04
C ARG A 448 13.96 -7.44 -17.68
N ALA A 449 15.13 -6.82 -17.61
CA ALA A 449 15.90 -6.69 -16.38
C ALA A 449 15.17 -5.82 -15.33
N ARG A 450 14.38 -4.83 -15.75
CA ARG A 450 13.53 -4.05 -14.84
C ARG A 450 12.35 -4.87 -14.33
N HIS A 451 11.63 -5.58 -15.20
CA HIS A 451 10.48 -6.42 -14.81
C HIS A 451 10.89 -7.53 -13.82
N ALA A 452 12.06 -8.16 -14.01
CA ALA A 452 12.58 -9.18 -13.11
C ALA A 452 12.77 -8.69 -11.65
N ARG A 453 13.12 -7.41 -11.43
CA ARG A 453 13.23 -6.81 -10.08
C ARG A 453 11.89 -6.75 -9.34
N PHE A 454 10.79 -6.91 -10.07
CA PHE A 454 9.42 -6.92 -9.55
C PHE A 454 8.77 -8.32 -9.70
N ASN A 455 9.57 -9.39 -9.81
CA ASN A 455 9.11 -10.76 -10.03
C ASN A 455 8.22 -10.92 -11.30
N ASP A 456 8.45 -10.07 -12.31
CA ASP A 456 7.73 -10.07 -13.60
C ASP A 456 6.20 -9.93 -13.49
N THR A 457 5.70 -9.42 -12.36
CA THR A 457 4.26 -9.29 -12.08
C THR A 457 3.83 -7.84 -11.89
N SER A 458 2.75 -7.47 -12.59
CA SER A 458 2.02 -6.22 -12.39
C SER A 458 0.98 -6.31 -11.26
N PHE A 459 0.83 -7.48 -10.65
CA PHE A 459 -0.32 -7.84 -9.80
C PHE A 459 -0.02 -7.80 -8.30
N ASN A 460 1.14 -7.25 -7.90
CA ASN A 460 1.45 -7.02 -6.50
C ASN A 460 0.41 -6.08 -5.88
N LEU A 461 -0.06 -6.37 -4.66
CA LEU A 461 -1.02 -5.53 -3.94
C LEU A 461 -0.45 -4.17 -3.55
N GLU A 462 0.87 -4.02 -3.41
CA GLU A 462 1.54 -2.71 -3.24
C GLU A 462 2.41 -2.38 -4.47
N PRO A 463 1.79 -2.14 -5.64
CA PRO A 463 2.52 -2.05 -6.90
C PRO A 463 3.25 -0.71 -7.05
N ASN A 464 4.25 -0.69 -7.94
CA ASN A 464 4.95 0.53 -8.32
C ASN A 464 4.32 1.16 -9.57
N VAL A 465 3.79 2.38 -9.47
CA VAL A 465 3.05 3.08 -10.54
C VAL A 465 3.96 3.58 -11.67
N LYS A 466 5.28 3.62 -11.45
CA LYS A 466 6.26 4.12 -12.41
C LYS A 466 7.10 3.01 -13.03
N GLU A 467 7.77 2.21 -12.22
CA GLU A 467 8.82 1.27 -12.65
C GLU A 467 8.35 -0.18 -12.82
N GLY A 468 7.18 -0.55 -12.29
CA GLY A 468 6.67 -1.92 -12.36
C GLY A 468 6.28 -2.36 -13.78
N PRO A 469 6.06 -3.68 -14.01
CA PRO A 469 5.48 -4.15 -15.27
C PRO A 469 4.11 -3.51 -15.54
N GLY A 470 3.88 -3.02 -16.75
CA GLY A 470 2.66 -2.31 -17.12
C GLY A 470 2.55 -0.87 -16.60
N ALA A 471 3.59 -0.36 -15.93
CA ALA A 471 3.60 1.00 -15.37
C ALA A 471 4.04 2.06 -16.40
N ILE A 472 4.15 3.32 -15.97
CA ILE A 472 4.50 4.46 -16.85
C ILE A 472 5.82 4.23 -17.62
N ARG A 473 6.81 3.56 -17.02
CA ARG A 473 8.10 3.29 -17.68
C ARG A 473 7.97 2.35 -18.88
N ASP A 474 6.98 1.45 -18.92
CA ASP A 474 6.74 0.61 -20.11
C ASP A 474 6.26 1.48 -21.29
N LEU A 475 5.39 2.46 -21.02
CA LEU A 475 4.93 3.44 -22.01
C LEU A 475 6.07 4.34 -22.51
N ASP A 476 6.93 4.79 -21.60
CA ASP A 476 8.13 5.57 -21.96
C ASP A 476 9.07 4.73 -22.83
N THR A 477 9.28 3.45 -22.47
CA THR A 477 10.11 2.52 -23.25
C THR A 477 9.60 2.35 -24.68
N LEU A 478 8.29 2.19 -24.84
CA LEU A 478 7.65 2.14 -26.16
C LEU A 478 7.86 3.45 -26.93
N GLY A 479 7.70 4.60 -26.28
CA GLY A 479 7.95 5.91 -26.90
C GLY A 479 9.39 6.07 -27.38
N TRP A 480 10.38 5.67 -26.57
CA TRP A 480 11.79 5.72 -26.95
C TRP A 480 12.10 4.83 -28.15
N MET A 481 11.61 3.60 -28.14
CA MET A 481 11.79 2.67 -29.25
C MET A 481 11.08 3.18 -30.51
N ALA A 482 9.85 3.68 -30.40
CA ALA A 482 9.10 4.23 -31.52
C ALA A 482 9.85 5.41 -32.18
N ARG A 483 10.38 6.32 -31.35
CA ARG A 483 11.15 7.48 -31.82
C ARG A 483 12.44 7.04 -32.50
N ARG A 484 13.24 6.21 -31.84
CA ARG A 484 14.57 5.83 -32.36
C ARG A 484 14.49 4.90 -33.56
N CYS A 485 13.54 3.96 -33.56
CA CYS A 485 13.47 2.92 -34.58
C CYS A 485 12.63 3.32 -35.79
N PHE A 486 11.62 4.17 -35.60
CA PHE A 486 10.63 4.49 -36.63
C PHE A 486 10.37 6.00 -36.80
N GLY A 487 11.06 6.87 -36.05
CA GLY A 487 10.89 8.32 -36.15
C GLY A 487 9.59 8.87 -35.53
N VAL A 488 8.84 8.05 -34.80
CA VAL A 488 7.55 8.43 -34.21
C VAL A 488 7.76 8.96 -32.79
N SER A 489 7.59 10.26 -32.59
CA SER A 489 7.99 10.95 -31.36
C SER A 489 7.08 10.71 -30.15
N ARG A 490 5.83 10.27 -30.34
CA ARG A 490 4.88 10.06 -29.25
C ARG A 490 3.95 8.86 -29.48
N ILE A 491 3.44 8.29 -28.39
CA ILE A 491 2.54 7.12 -28.44
C ILE A 491 1.21 7.42 -29.12
N GLU A 492 0.78 8.69 -29.10
CA GLU A 492 -0.47 9.17 -29.70
C GLU A 492 -0.44 9.15 -31.24
N HIS A 493 0.71 8.88 -31.86
CA HIS A 493 0.88 8.81 -33.31
C HIS A 493 1.25 7.40 -33.82
N LEU A 494 1.20 6.37 -32.97
CA LEU A 494 1.60 5.01 -33.38
C LEU A 494 0.67 4.43 -34.46
N ALA A 495 -0.64 4.62 -34.32
CA ALA A 495 -1.64 4.06 -35.23
C ALA A 495 -1.59 4.72 -36.61
N GLU A 496 -1.43 6.04 -36.64
CA GLU A 496 -1.31 6.82 -37.89
C GLU A 496 -0.07 6.41 -38.70
N ASN A 497 0.97 5.91 -38.03
CA ASN A 497 2.20 5.40 -38.66
C ASN A 497 2.20 3.87 -38.84
N GLY A 498 1.07 3.20 -38.60
CA GLY A 498 0.95 1.75 -38.78
C GLY A 498 1.82 0.91 -37.82
N LEU A 499 2.23 1.48 -36.68
CA LEU A 499 3.03 0.81 -35.65
C LEU A 499 2.18 0.18 -34.55
N ALA A 500 0.89 0.50 -34.47
CA ALA A 500 -0.09 -0.09 -33.57
C ALA A 500 -1.50 -0.02 -34.19
N SER A 501 -2.47 -0.75 -33.63
CA SER A 501 -3.88 -0.55 -34.01
C SER A 501 -4.45 0.71 -33.35
N ALA A 502 -5.53 1.28 -33.89
CA ALA A 502 -6.22 2.42 -33.28
C ALA A 502 -6.77 2.08 -31.87
N ALA A 503 -7.22 0.84 -31.66
CA ALA A 503 -7.67 0.35 -30.36
C ALA A 503 -6.51 0.30 -29.34
N ASP A 504 -5.34 -0.18 -29.77
CA ASP A 504 -4.15 -0.24 -28.92
C ASP A 504 -3.67 1.14 -28.50
N GLN A 505 -3.57 2.06 -29.45
CA GLN A 505 -3.20 3.44 -29.16
C GLN A 505 -4.15 4.07 -28.15
N SER A 506 -5.47 3.93 -28.37
CA SER A 506 -6.48 4.46 -27.45
C SER A 506 -6.36 3.85 -26.04
N ALA A 507 -6.15 2.53 -25.94
CA ALA A 507 -5.95 1.85 -24.67
C ALA A 507 -4.67 2.31 -23.94
N LEU A 508 -3.56 2.51 -24.65
CA LEU A 508 -2.31 3.04 -24.08
C LEU A 508 -2.48 4.47 -23.56
N ILE A 509 -3.20 5.33 -24.29
CA ILE A 509 -3.50 6.71 -23.87
C ILE A 509 -4.36 6.72 -22.60
N HIS A 510 -5.44 5.93 -22.56
CA HIS A 510 -6.29 5.85 -21.36
C HIS A 510 -5.53 5.30 -20.15
N ALA A 511 -4.69 4.26 -20.34
CA ALA A 511 -3.87 3.72 -19.28
C ALA A 511 -2.83 4.73 -18.79
N ARG A 512 -2.20 5.50 -19.69
CA ARG A 512 -1.27 6.60 -19.34
C ARG A 512 -1.97 7.63 -18.45
N ALA A 513 -3.15 8.10 -18.83
CA ALA A 513 -3.91 9.07 -18.05
C ALA A 513 -4.30 8.53 -16.66
N ALA A 514 -4.72 7.27 -16.57
CA ALA A 514 -5.06 6.63 -15.29
C ALA A 514 -3.84 6.49 -14.35
N LEU A 515 -2.70 6.04 -14.88
CA LEU A 515 -1.45 5.90 -14.12
C LEU A 515 -0.90 7.28 -13.72
N ALA A 516 -0.99 8.28 -14.61
CA ALA A 516 -0.59 9.66 -14.32
C ALA A 516 -1.43 10.26 -13.17
N ARG A 517 -2.76 10.04 -13.20
CA ARG A 517 -3.67 10.46 -12.14
C ARG A 517 -3.29 9.83 -10.79
N LEU A 518 -3.03 8.52 -10.76
CA LEU A 518 -2.59 7.82 -9.55
C LEU A 518 -1.28 8.37 -9.00
N ARG A 519 -0.27 8.52 -9.87
CA ARG A 519 1.05 9.05 -9.48
C ARG A 519 0.98 10.49 -8.98
N PHE A 520 0.22 11.36 -9.65
CA PHE A 520 0.01 12.74 -9.22
C PHE A 520 -0.68 12.80 -7.85
N GLY A 521 -1.76 12.04 -7.68
CA GLY A 521 -2.48 11.94 -6.40
C GLY A 521 -1.58 11.40 -5.28
N LEU A 522 -0.71 10.44 -5.59
CA LEU A 522 0.23 9.85 -4.64
C LEU A 522 1.23 10.91 -4.17
N HIS A 523 1.89 11.60 -5.09
CA HIS A 523 2.86 12.65 -4.76
C HIS A 523 2.21 13.81 -3.98
N ARG A 524 0.99 14.20 -4.34
CA ARG A 524 0.18 15.18 -3.58
C ARG A 524 -0.11 14.71 -2.16
N SER A 525 -0.48 13.44 -1.98
CA SER A 525 -0.92 12.94 -0.66
C SER A 525 0.26 12.70 0.28
N VAL A 526 1.40 12.25 -0.25
CA VAL A 526 2.59 11.93 0.56
C VAL A 526 3.52 13.14 0.72
N GLN A 527 3.45 14.14 -0.18
CA GLN A 527 4.30 15.34 -0.19
C GLN A 527 5.82 15.03 -0.23
N ARG A 528 6.16 13.90 -0.84
CA ARG A 528 7.53 13.48 -1.17
C ARG A 528 7.49 12.52 -2.36
N ARG A 529 8.66 12.23 -2.93
CA ARG A 529 8.80 11.19 -3.95
C ARG A 529 8.41 9.83 -3.38
N GLU A 530 7.31 9.27 -3.86
CA GLU A 530 6.83 7.93 -3.57
C GLU A 530 6.22 7.37 -4.86
N GLU A 531 6.59 6.15 -5.23
CA GLU A 531 6.11 5.51 -6.47
C GLU A 531 5.34 4.22 -6.17
N ARG A 532 5.30 3.78 -4.91
CA ARG A 532 4.56 2.59 -4.49
C ARG A 532 3.20 2.98 -3.97
N LEU A 533 2.17 2.31 -4.48
CA LEU A 533 0.82 2.36 -3.93
C LEU A 533 0.77 1.49 -2.69
N LEU A 534 1.37 1.95 -1.58
CA LEU A 534 1.26 1.27 -0.29
C LEU A 534 -0.18 1.29 0.22
N PHE A 535 -0.57 0.32 1.05
CA PHE A 535 -1.95 0.20 1.55
C PHE A 535 -2.50 1.51 2.15
N ASP A 536 -1.68 2.22 2.92
CA ASP A 536 -1.99 3.53 3.52
C ASP A 536 -2.42 4.53 2.45
N HIS A 537 -1.64 4.60 1.38
CA HIS A 537 -1.83 5.55 0.28
C HIS A 537 -2.99 5.15 -0.62
N GLN A 538 -3.23 3.86 -0.83
CA GLN A 538 -4.39 3.39 -1.60
C GLN A 538 -5.70 3.88 -0.99
N ARG A 539 -5.83 3.85 0.34
CA ARG A 539 -7.03 4.33 1.03
C ARG A 539 -7.23 5.84 0.89
N ASP A 540 -6.15 6.60 1.03
CA ASP A 540 -6.21 8.06 0.87
C ASP A 540 -6.53 8.47 -0.57
N LEU A 541 -5.95 7.76 -1.55
CA LEU A 541 -6.24 7.96 -2.98
C LEU A 541 -7.67 7.59 -3.34
N ALA A 542 -8.21 6.49 -2.78
CA ALA A 542 -9.58 6.07 -3.04
C ALA A 542 -10.56 7.18 -2.60
N ARG A 543 -10.35 7.76 -1.41
CA ARG A 543 -11.13 8.91 -0.91
C ARG A 543 -10.94 10.15 -1.78
N LEU A 544 -9.70 10.46 -2.15
CA LEU A 544 -9.38 11.62 -3.00
C LEU A 544 -10.09 11.54 -4.36
N PHE A 545 -10.22 10.35 -4.93
CA PHE A 545 -10.87 10.14 -6.22
C PHE A 545 -12.37 9.90 -6.12
N GLY A 546 -12.95 10.00 -4.92
CA GLY A 546 -14.39 9.90 -4.70
C GLY A 546 -14.93 8.47 -4.71
N PHE A 547 -14.07 7.45 -4.57
CA PHE A 547 -14.53 6.08 -4.38
C PHE A 547 -15.15 5.94 -2.98
N ALA A 548 -16.30 5.26 -2.92
CA ALA A 548 -17.03 5.00 -1.68
C ALA A 548 -17.20 3.49 -1.47
N ASP A 549 -17.23 3.09 -0.20
CA ASP A 549 -17.51 1.72 0.18
C ASP A 549 -18.99 1.42 -0.05
N GLN A 550 -19.30 0.33 -0.76
CA GLN A 550 -20.69 -0.12 -0.96
C GLN A 550 -21.08 -1.20 0.08
N HIS A 551 -20.10 -1.94 0.64
CA HIS A 551 -20.23 -2.96 1.70
C HIS A 551 -19.02 -2.88 2.65
N ARG A 552 -18.89 -3.75 3.69
CA ARG A 552 -17.88 -3.62 4.78
C ARG A 552 -16.47 -3.21 4.31
N GLU A 553 -16.03 -2.07 4.87
CA GLU A 553 -14.71 -1.43 5.04
C GLU A 553 -13.69 -1.29 3.88
N ASN A 554 -13.74 -2.08 2.80
CA ASN A 554 -12.61 -2.12 1.84
C ASN A 554 -12.95 -1.93 0.34
N LEU A 555 -14.22 -1.71 -0.02
CA LEU A 555 -14.62 -1.75 -1.44
C LEU A 555 -14.15 -0.52 -2.23
N ALA A 556 -13.99 0.65 -1.61
CA ALA A 556 -13.48 1.84 -2.29
C ALA A 556 -12.06 1.62 -2.82
N VAL A 557 -11.22 0.95 -2.04
CA VAL A 557 -9.83 0.67 -2.42
C VAL A 557 -9.77 -0.39 -3.52
N GLU A 558 -10.56 -1.45 -3.41
CA GLU A 558 -10.65 -2.47 -4.46
C GLU A 558 -11.09 -1.88 -5.81
N GLN A 559 -12.04 -0.93 -5.81
CA GLN A 559 -12.47 -0.22 -7.03
C GLN A 559 -11.33 0.60 -7.66
N LEU A 560 -10.62 1.39 -6.84
CA LEU A 560 -9.45 2.16 -7.28
C LEU A 560 -8.39 1.24 -7.90
N MET A 561 -8.03 0.20 -7.16
CA MET A 561 -6.96 -0.70 -7.54
C MET A 561 -7.34 -1.60 -8.72
N GLN A 562 -8.62 -1.91 -8.90
CA GLN A 562 -9.10 -2.57 -10.12
C GLN A 562 -8.83 -1.72 -11.37
N GLY A 563 -9.02 -0.40 -11.28
CA GLY A 563 -8.63 0.53 -12.33
C GLY A 563 -7.13 0.51 -12.63
N PHE A 564 -6.29 0.45 -11.58
CA PHE A 564 -4.84 0.29 -11.72
C PHE A 564 -4.47 -1.02 -12.44
N PHE A 565 -4.93 -2.17 -11.94
CA PHE A 565 -4.55 -3.47 -12.50
C PHE A 565 -5.00 -3.64 -13.94
N ARG A 566 -6.21 -3.18 -14.30
CA ARG A 566 -6.69 -3.18 -15.70
C ARG A 566 -5.80 -2.32 -16.60
N SER A 567 -5.39 -1.15 -16.13
CA SER A 567 -4.47 -0.27 -16.87
C SER A 567 -3.11 -0.94 -17.05
N ALA A 568 -2.53 -1.50 -15.98
CA ALA A 568 -1.23 -2.17 -16.02
C ALA A 568 -1.24 -3.41 -16.92
N SER A 569 -2.29 -4.23 -16.85
CA SER A 569 -2.47 -5.38 -17.74
C SER A 569 -2.57 -4.97 -19.21
N SER A 570 -3.30 -3.89 -19.50
CA SER A 570 -3.45 -3.37 -20.85
C SER A 570 -2.11 -2.89 -21.42
N VAL A 571 -1.37 -2.09 -20.65
CA VAL A 571 -0.02 -1.61 -21.05
C VAL A 571 0.92 -2.78 -21.28
N ARG A 572 1.02 -3.72 -20.33
CA ARG A 572 1.94 -4.87 -20.41
C ARG A 572 1.66 -5.71 -21.65
N ARG A 573 0.40 -6.05 -21.89
CA ARG A 573 -0.04 -6.86 -23.02
C ARG A 573 0.25 -6.18 -24.37
N ILE A 574 -0.16 -4.92 -24.53
CA ILE A 574 0.05 -4.18 -25.77
C ILE A 574 1.55 -4.02 -26.02
N THR A 575 2.32 -3.66 -24.98
CA THR A 575 3.78 -3.56 -25.06
C THR A 575 4.41 -4.84 -25.58
N GLN A 576 4.11 -6.00 -24.97
CA GLN A 576 4.66 -7.29 -25.40
C GLN A 576 4.32 -7.62 -26.85
N ARG A 577 3.09 -7.32 -27.30
CA ARG A 577 2.69 -7.51 -28.69
C ARG A 577 3.44 -6.60 -29.65
N LEU A 578 3.54 -5.30 -29.33
CA LEU A 578 4.24 -4.33 -30.18
C LEU A 578 5.73 -4.65 -30.29
N LEU A 579 6.37 -5.10 -29.20
CA LEU A 579 7.77 -5.54 -29.25
C LEU A 579 7.97 -6.71 -30.22
N LEU A 580 7.06 -7.69 -30.26
CA LEU A 580 7.15 -8.79 -31.22
C LEU A 580 6.98 -8.31 -32.67
N ASP A 581 6.06 -7.38 -32.92
CA ASP A 581 5.85 -6.79 -34.25
C ASP A 581 7.07 -5.98 -34.71
N TRP A 582 7.59 -5.11 -33.83
CA TRP A 582 8.73 -4.25 -34.15
C TRP A 582 10.03 -5.02 -34.31
N GLU A 583 10.23 -6.10 -33.54
CA GLU A 583 11.34 -7.03 -33.74
C GLU A 583 11.31 -7.65 -35.15
N GLU A 584 10.12 -8.04 -35.64
CA GLU A 584 9.97 -8.55 -37.02
C GLU A 584 10.28 -7.49 -38.06
N ARG A 585 9.81 -6.24 -37.88
CA ARG A 585 10.06 -5.13 -38.82
C ARG A 585 11.52 -4.71 -38.88
N LEU A 586 12.24 -4.80 -37.76
CA LEU A 586 13.67 -4.48 -37.67
C LEU A 586 14.57 -5.62 -38.14
N THR A 587 14.01 -6.81 -38.39
CA THR A 587 14.77 -7.94 -38.93
C THR A 587 14.98 -7.73 -40.44
N PRO A 588 16.24 -7.82 -40.95
CA PRO A 588 16.53 -7.52 -42.36
C PRO A 588 15.83 -8.43 -43.38
N GLU A 589 15.58 -9.69 -43.03
CA GLU A 589 14.89 -10.65 -43.89
C GLU A 589 13.52 -11.04 -43.30
N PRO A 590 12.44 -10.98 -44.10
CA PRO A 590 11.12 -11.39 -43.64
C PRO A 590 11.10 -12.88 -43.31
N SER A 591 10.61 -13.22 -42.13
CA SER A 591 10.50 -14.61 -41.70
C SER A 591 9.45 -15.35 -42.54
N PRO A 592 9.79 -16.48 -43.19
CA PRO A 592 8.82 -17.23 -43.98
C PRO A 592 7.70 -17.76 -43.08
N THR A 593 6.47 -17.81 -43.63
CA THR A 593 5.32 -18.41 -42.96
C THR A 593 5.12 -19.83 -43.46
N LEU A 594 5.11 -20.80 -42.55
CA LEU A 594 4.75 -22.19 -42.84
C LEU A 594 3.21 -22.30 -42.83
N TRP A 595 2.60 -22.35 -44.01
CA TRP A 595 1.14 -22.45 -44.14
C TRP A 595 0.65 -23.90 -44.05
N TYR A 596 -0.51 -24.06 -43.40
CA TYR A 596 -1.31 -25.27 -43.39
C TYR A 596 -2.47 -25.17 -44.41
N ASP A 597 -3.11 -26.30 -44.71
CA ASP A 597 -4.20 -26.39 -45.71
C ASP A 597 -5.49 -25.67 -45.29
N ASP A 598 -5.67 -25.43 -43.99
CA ASP A 598 -6.87 -24.82 -43.38
C ASP A 598 -6.81 -23.28 -43.31
N GLY A 599 -5.82 -22.66 -43.96
CA GLY A 599 -5.62 -21.20 -43.98
C GLY A 599 -4.83 -20.67 -42.77
N PHE A 600 -4.55 -21.49 -41.76
CA PHE A 600 -3.65 -21.13 -40.67
C PHE A 600 -2.19 -21.32 -41.07
N GLY A 601 -1.27 -20.70 -40.36
CA GLY A 601 0.16 -20.90 -40.54
C GLY A 601 0.97 -20.58 -39.29
N LEU A 602 2.25 -20.93 -39.32
CA LEU A 602 3.23 -20.55 -38.31
C LEU A 602 4.23 -19.54 -38.88
N ARG A 603 4.36 -18.41 -38.20
CA ARG A 603 5.40 -17.41 -38.47
C ARG A 603 6.21 -17.20 -37.19
N ARG A 604 7.52 -17.49 -37.22
CA ARG A 604 8.42 -17.44 -36.04
C ARG A 604 7.86 -18.20 -34.82
N GLY A 605 7.26 -19.36 -35.03
CA GLY A 605 6.64 -20.16 -33.96
C GLY A 605 5.29 -19.64 -33.46
N ARG A 606 4.73 -18.56 -34.05
CA ARG A 606 3.45 -17.96 -33.67
C ARG A 606 2.36 -18.29 -34.70
N LEU A 607 1.14 -18.56 -34.23
CA LEU A 607 0.00 -18.87 -35.08
C LEU A 607 -0.51 -17.61 -35.80
N THR A 608 -0.68 -17.70 -37.12
CA THR A 608 -1.27 -16.66 -37.97
C THR A 608 -2.35 -17.25 -38.90
N HIS A 609 -3.06 -16.40 -39.63
CA HIS A 609 -4.12 -16.78 -40.57
C HIS A 609 -3.99 -15.94 -41.86
N ARG A 610 -4.33 -16.52 -43.02
CA ARG A 610 -4.24 -15.82 -44.33
C ARG A 610 -5.12 -14.59 -44.42
N ASP A 611 -6.28 -14.65 -43.76
CA ASP A 611 -7.26 -13.56 -43.70
C ASP A 611 -7.51 -13.24 -42.22
N THR A 612 -6.65 -12.40 -41.64
CA THR A 612 -6.68 -12.02 -40.22
C THR A 612 -7.96 -11.27 -39.87
N ALA A 613 -8.41 -10.38 -40.75
CA ALA A 613 -9.62 -9.58 -40.57
C ALA A 613 -10.89 -10.45 -40.57
N ALA A 614 -11.04 -11.37 -41.54
CA ALA A 614 -12.23 -12.21 -41.62
C ALA A 614 -12.35 -13.16 -40.44
N VAL A 615 -11.25 -13.81 -40.03
CA VAL A 615 -11.29 -14.76 -38.90
C VAL A 615 -11.48 -14.05 -37.55
N ALA A 616 -11.06 -12.79 -37.43
CA ALA A 616 -11.27 -11.98 -36.23
C ALA A 616 -12.66 -11.31 -36.18
N ALA A 617 -13.42 -11.26 -37.27
CA ALA A 617 -14.67 -10.51 -37.34
C ALA A 617 -15.78 -11.05 -36.42
N THR A 618 -15.73 -12.34 -36.06
CA THR A 618 -16.74 -12.98 -35.20
C THR A 618 -16.10 -13.69 -34.01
N MET A 619 -16.90 -13.92 -32.96
CA MET A 619 -16.43 -14.60 -31.77
C MET A 619 -16.13 -16.07 -32.03
N ALA A 620 -16.95 -16.76 -32.83
CA ALA A 620 -16.65 -18.14 -33.24
C ALA A 620 -15.33 -18.21 -34.02
N GLY A 621 -15.05 -17.23 -34.88
CA GLY A 621 -13.78 -17.11 -35.58
C GLY A 621 -12.59 -16.96 -34.63
N ALA A 622 -12.67 -16.06 -33.66
CA ALA A 622 -11.64 -15.89 -32.63
C ALA A 622 -11.45 -17.15 -31.75
N LEU A 623 -12.55 -17.83 -31.39
CA LEU A 623 -12.49 -19.11 -30.67
C LEU A 623 -11.91 -20.23 -31.52
N LYS A 624 -12.16 -20.24 -32.84
CA LYS A 624 -11.52 -21.15 -33.79
C LYS A 624 -10.01 -20.96 -33.82
N VAL A 625 -9.52 -19.71 -33.79
CA VAL A 625 -8.09 -19.42 -33.65
C VAL A 625 -7.53 -19.99 -32.35
N CYS A 626 -8.22 -19.77 -31.23
CA CYS A 626 -7.79 -20.28 -29.92
C CYS A 626 -7.79 -21.82 -29.87
N HIS A 627 -8.80 -22.45 -30.45
CA HIS A 627 -8.87 -23.90 -30.61
C HIS A 627 -7.71 -24.41 -31.47
N ARG A 628 -7.41 -23.76 -32.60
CA ARG A 628 -6.26 -24.12 -33.44
C ARG A 628 -4.94 -24.00 -32.68
N LEU A 629 -4.77 -22.93 -31.89
CA LEU A 629 -3.61 -22.74 -31.02
C LEU A 629 -3.46 -23.90 -30.02
N ALA A 630 -4.57 -24.36 -29.43
CA ALA A 630 -4.57 -25.52 -28.52
C ALA A 630 -4.08 -26.79 -29.24
N MET A 631 -4.39 -26.94 -30.53
CA MET A 631 -4.06 -28.10 -31.37
C MET A 631 -2.68 -28.02 -32.05
N THR A 632 -1.89 -26.96 -31.88
CA THR A 632 -0.61 -26.78 -32.57
C THR A 632 0.56 -26.69 -31.59
N PRO A 633 1.14 -27.80 -31.09
CA PRO A 633 2.25 -27.85 -30.12
C PRO A 633 3.41 -26.88 -30.41
N ALA A 634 3.76 -26.73 -31.69
CA ALA A 634 4.83 -25.84 -32.15
C ALA A 634 4.47 -24.34 -32.04
N ALA A 635 3.19 -23.99 -31.87
CA ALA A 635 2.74 -22.62 -31.68
C ALA A 635 2.92 -22.18 -30.23
N ASP A 636 3.72 -21.14 -30.01
CA ASP A 636 3.97 -20.58 -28.68
C ASP A 636 3.03 -19.41 -28.30
N GLY A 637 2.25 -18.92 -29.25
CA GLY A 637 1.25 -17.86 -29.07
C GLY A 637 0.64 -17.46 -30.42
N LEU A 638 -0.05 -16.32 -30.44
CA LEU A 638 -0.57 -15.72 -31.67
C LEU A 638 0.43 -14.72 -32.24
N ASN A 639 0.46 -14.62 -33.57
CA ASN A 639 1.17 -13.55 -34.26
C ASN A 639 0.56 -12.18 -33.88
N PRO A 640 1.37 -11.11 -33.76
CA PRO A 640 0.90 -9.80 -33.33
C PRO A 640 -0.28 -9.24 -34.14
N GLU A 641 -0.27 -9.39 -35.47
CA GLU A 641 -1.33 -8.87 -36.34
C GLU A 641 -2.67 -9.55 -36.03
N LEU A 642 -2.67 -10.88 -35.97
CA LEU A 642 -3.86 -11.67 -35.66
C LEU A 642 -4.38 -11.39 -34.24
N ALA A 643 -3.49 -11.28 -33.26
CA ALA A 643 -3.85 -10.94 -31.89
C ALA A 643 -4.48 -9.55 -31.77
N ALA A 644 -3.92 -8.55 -32.46
CA ALA A 644 -4.46 -7.18 -32.49
C ALA A 644 -5.84 -7.14 -33.18
N ALA A 645 -6.00 -7.86 -34.30
CA ALA A 645 -7.27 -7.94 -35.02
C ALA A 645 -8.40 -8.53 -34.15
N ILE A 646 -8.13 -9.65 -33.45
CA ILE A 646 -9.10 -10.26 -32.52
C ILE A 646 -9.45 -9.27 -31.41
N GLN A 647 -8.45 -8.71 -30.73
CA GLN A 647 -8.70 -7.81 -29.60
C GLN A 647 -9.49 -6.56 -30.00
N ALA A 648 -9.22 -5.97 -31.17
CA ALA A 648 -9.97 -4.83 -31.67
C ALA A 648 -11.45 -5.17 -31.97
N ALA A 649 -11.75 -6.42 -32.33
CA ALA A 649 -13.09 -6.88 -32.63
C ALA A 649 -13.89 -7.33 -31.39
N VAL A 650 -13.21 -7.77 -30.31
CA VAL A 650 -13.82 -8.29 -29.08
C VAL A 650 -14.97 -7.44 -28.51
N PRO A 651 -14.86 -6.10 -28.40
CA PRO A 651 -15.95 -5.26 -27.88
C PRO A 651 -17.26 -5.37 -28.69
N ASN A 652 -17.17 -5.74 -29.97
CA ASN A 652 -18.30 -5.81 -30.91
C ASN A 652 -18.91 -7.22 -30.99
N TYR A 653 -18.31 -8.25 -30.39
CA TYR A 653 -18.82 -9.61 -30.45
C TYR A 653 -20.17 -9.74 -29.74
N ALA A 654 -21.15 -10.38 -30.36
CA ALA A 654 -22.41 -10.77 -29.72
C ALA A 654 -22.49 -12.29 -29.63
N LEU A 655 -23.04 -12.81 -28.52
CA LEU A 655 -23.21 -14.25 -28.26
C LEU A 655 -24.35 -14.90 -29.08
N THR A 656 -25.02 -14.15 -29.97
CA THR A 656 -26.33 -14.54 -30.52
C THR A 656 -26.27 -15.28 -31.85
N ASP A 657 -25.31 -14.98 -32.72
CA ASP A 657 -25.41 -15.37 -34.14
C ASP A 657 -24.67 -16.69 -34.45
N ASP A 658 -23.70 -17.07 -33.61
CA ASP A 658 -22.77 -18.20 -33.81
C ASP A 658 -22.55 -19.01 -32.52
N ALA A 659 -23.53 -19.00 -31.60
CA ALA A 659 -23.43 -19.61 -30.28
C ALA A 659 -23.02 -21.10 -30.32
N GLY A 660 -23.55 -21.88 -31.26
CA GLY A 660 -23.23 -23.30 -31.40
C GLY A 660 -21.75 -23.56 -31.72
N ASP A 661 -21.18 -22.78 -32.64
CA ASP A 661 -19.76 -22.88 -33.01
C ASP A 661 -18.85 -22.39 -31.88
N CYS A 662 -19.26 -21.32 -31.17
CA CYS A 662 -18.57 -20.85 -29.97
C CYS A 662 -18.46 -21.95 -28.90
N VAL A 663 -19.59 -22.60 -28.59
CA VAL A 663 -19.65 -23.73 -27.64
C VAL A 663 -18.74 -24.88 -28.09
N ALA A 664 -18.82 -25.26 -29.37
CA ALA A 664 -18.03 -26.35 -29.92
C ALA A 664 -16.51 -26.09 -29.81
N HIS A 665 -16.06 -24.89 -30.18
CA HIS A 665 -14.65 -24.51 -30.08
C HIS A 665 -14.17 -24.38 -28.63
N PHE A 666 -14.98 -23.78 -27.74
CA PHE A 666 -14.61 -23.64 -26.34
C PHE A 666 -14.49 -24.99 -25.63
N LEU A 667 -15.45 -25.91 -25.81
CA LEU A 667 -15.35 -27.27 -25.27
C LEU A 667 -14.15 -28.04 -25.85
N ALA A 668 -13.84 -27.84 -27.14
CA ALA A 668 -12.67 -28.47 -27.75
C ALA A 668 -11.35 -27.97 -27.15
N ILE A 669 -11.27 -26.68 -26.76
CA ILE A 669 -10.14 -26.11 -26.02
C ILE A 669 -10.02 -26.77 -24.64
N LEU A 670 -11.10 -26.83 -23.86
CA LEU A 670 -11.08 -27.38 -22.49
C LEU A 670 -10.73 -28.88 -22.43
N ARG A 671 -11.02 -29.62 -23.50
CA ARG A 671 -10.66 -31.04 -23.65
C ARG A 671 -9.21 -31.26 -24.03
N GLN A 672 -8.46 -30.20 -24.36
CA GLN A 672 -7.02 -30.32 -24.50
C GLN A 672 -6.37 -30.41 -23.11
N PRO A 673 -5.28 -31.18 -22.92
CA PRO A 673 -4.59 -31.32 -21.63
C PRO A 673 -3.92 -30.01 -21.14
N LEU A 674 -2.63 -30.03 -20.80
CA LEU A 674 -1.82 -28.88 -20.37
C LEU A 674 -1.98 -27.61 -21.23
N ARG A 675 -2.44 -27.77 -22.48
CA ARG A 675 -2.66 -26.69 -23.44
C ARG A 675 -3.92 -25.86 -23.21
N ALA A 676 -4.97 -26.42 -22.60
CA ALA A 676 -6.21 -25.68 -22.36
C ALA A 676 -5.95 -24.39 -21.57
N VAL A 677 -5.21 -24.51 -20.47
CA VAL A 677 -4.92 -23.38 -19.57
C VAL A 677 -4.06 -22.32 -20.23
N ARG A 678 -3.06 -22.73 -21.02
CA ARG A 678 -2.26 -21.79 -21.82
C ARG A 678 -3.14 -21.00 -22.79
N VAL A 679 -4.10 -21.64 -23.43
CA VAL A 679 -5.03 -20.98 -24.35
C VAL A 679 -6.03 -20.11 -23.61
N LEU A 680 -6.56 -20.54 -22.46
CA LEU A 680 -7.41 -19.70 -21.60
C LEU A 680 -6.69 -18.43 -21.14
N ARG A 681 -5.39 -18.52 -20.85
CA ARG A 681 -4.53 -17.35 -20.57
C ARG A 681 -4.46 -16.41 -21.77
N VAL A 682 -4.24 -16.94 -22.98
CA VAL A 682 -4.28 -16.14 -24.22
C VAL A 682 -5.66 -15.51 -24.44
N MET A 683 -6.74 -16.25 -24.19
CA MET A 683 -8.11 -15.71 -24.30
C MET A 683 -8.36 -14.60 -23.27
N SER A 684 -7.84 -14.74 -22.05
CA SER A 684 -7.90 -13.68 -21.04
C SER A 684 -7.08 -12.47 -21.46
N GLU A 685 -5.89 -12.67 -22.03
CA GLU A 685 -5.07 -11.59 -22.57
C GLU A 685 -5.79 -10.87 -23.72
N LEU A 686 -6.50 -11.56 -24.60
CA LEU A 686 -7.26 -10.92 -25.67
C LEU A 686 -8.58 -10.26 -25.21
N ASP A 687 -8.90 -10.30 -23.92
CA ASP A 687 -10.21 -9.94 -23.32
C ASP A 687 -11.39 -10.82 -23.84
N LEU A 688 -11.10 -11.82 -24.67
CA LEU A 688 -12.05 -12.76 -25.25
C LEU A 688 -12.71 -13.66 -24.18
N LEU A 689 -11.94 -14.09 -23.17
CA LEU A 689 -12.49 -14.90 -22.08
C LEU A 689 -13.52 -14.11 -21.26
N GLY A 690 -13.24 -12.84 -20.97
CA GLY A 690 -14.18 -11.94 -20.29
C GLY A 690 -15.44 -11.68 -21.12
N ARG A 691 -15.28 -11.55 -22.44
CA ARG A 691 -16.43 -11.40 -23.35
C ARG A 691 -17.32 -12.65 -23.40
N LEU A 692 -16.71 -13.83 -23.41
CA LEU A 692 -17.42 -15.11 -23.38
C LEU A 692 -18.10 -15.37 -22.04
N ILE A 693 -17.47 -14.94 -20.94
CA ILE A 693 -17.92 -15.17 -19.55
C ILE A 693 -17.99 -13.81 -18.85
N PRO A 694 -19.14 -13.10 -18.92
CA PRO A 694 -19.27 -11.76 -18.34
C PRO A 694 -18.97 -11.69 -16.83
N ALA A 695 -19.16 -12.79 -16.10
CA ALA A 695 -18.78 -12.87 -14.69
C ALA A 695 -17.25 -12.78 -14.50
N PHE A 696 -16.45 -13.34 -15.42
CA PHE A 696 -14.99 -13.24 -15.43
C PHE A 696 -14.53 -11.80 -15.67
N GLU A 697 -15.14 -11.10 -16.63
CA GLU A 697 -14.83 -9.68 -16.91
C GLU A 697 -15.02 -8.78 -15.67
N ARG A 698 -16.03 -9.06 -14.85
CA ARG A 698 -16.30 -8.31 -13.60
C ARG A 698 -15.22 -8.49 -12.55
N VAL A 699 -14.61 -9.67 -12.47
CA VAL A 699 -13.50 -9.95 -11.54
C VAL A 699 -12.12 -9.67 -12.13
N SER A 700 -12.01 -9.36 -13.42
CA SER A 700 -10.75 -8.95 -14.05
C SER A 700 -10.15 -7.72 -13.38
N GLY A 701 -8.92 -7.86 -12.87
CA GLY A 701 -8.19 -6.84 -12.12
C GLY A 701 -8.71 -6.63 -10.70
N ARG A 702 -9.67 -7.43 -10.22
CA ARG A 702 -10.24 -7.25 -8.88
C ARG A 702 -9.29 -7.79 -7.84
N MET A 703 -8.68 -6.91 -7.05
CA MET A 703 -7.94 -7.35 -5.86
C MET A 703 -8.89 -7.67 -4.72
N GLN A 704 -8.42 -8.50 -3.79
CA GLN A 704 -9.01 -8.62 -2.46
C GLN A 704 -8.13 -7.80 -1.53
N TYR A 705 -8.70 -6.84 -0.81
CA TYR A 705 -7.95 -6.00 0.12
C TYR A 705 -7.65 -6.76 1.41
N ASP A 706 -6.77 -7.75 1.32
CA ASP A 706 -6.27 -8.57 2.42
C ASP A 706 -4.79 -8.95 2.19
N MET A 707 -4.11 -9.48 3.21
CA MET A 707 -2.72 -9.95 3.07
C MET A 707 -2.62 -11.38 2.51
N PHE A 708 -3.74 -12.04 2.18
CA PHE A 708 -3.77 -13.45 1.75
C PHE A 708 -3.56 -13.59 0.26
N HIS A 709 -4.17 -12.70 -0.51
CA HIS A 709 -4.21 -12.80 -1.96
C HIS A 709 -3.11 -11.97 -2.59
N ALA A 710 -2.01 -12.60 -2.97
CA ALA A 710 -0.94 -11.92 -3.70
C ALA A 710 -1.35 -11.47 -5.12
N TYR A 711 -2.52 -11.90 -5.59
CA TYR A 711 -3.00 -11.73 -6.96
C TYR A 711 -4.46 -11.25 -6.99
N THR A 712 -4.85 -10.58 -8.08
CA THR A 712 -6.25 -10.30 -8.37
C THR A 712 -7.03 -11.60 -8.61
N VAL A 713 -8.35 -11.58 -8.42
CA VAL A 713 -9.22 -12.77 -8.52
C VAL A 713 -9.06 -13.50 -9.84
N ASP A 714 -9.03 -12.78 -10.97
CA ASP A 714 -8.80 -13.37 -12.30
C ASP A 714 -7.43 -14.05 -12.43
N GLN A 715 -6.38 -13.45 -11.89
CA GLN A 715 -5.04 -14.03 -11.94
C GLN A 715 -4.91 -15.23 -11.00
N HIS A 716 -5.53 -15.17 -9.83
CA HIS A 716 -5.66 -16.32 -8.94
C HIS A 716 -6.39 -17.46 -9.65
N THR A 717 -7.55 -17.22 -10.28
CA THR A 717 -8.27 -18.21 -11.08
C THR A 717 -7.37 -18.84 -12.15
N LEU A 718 -6.64 -18.05 -12.93
CA LEU A 718 -5.73 -18.59 -13.95
C LEU A 718 -4.60 -19.43 -13.35
N ARG A 719 -4.08 -19.09 -12.16
CA ARG A 719 -3.09 -19.91 -11.44
C ARG A 719 -3.69 -21.21 -10.92
N VAL A 720 -4.91 -21.19 -10.39
CA VAL A 720 -5.62 -22.42 -9.97
C VAL A 720 -5.74 -23.37 -11.15
N LEU A 721 -6.14 -22.87 -12.33
CA LEU A 721 -6.16 -23.68 -13.55
C LEU A 721 -4.79 -24.26 -13.90
N GLU A 722 -3.70 -23.50 -13.75
CA GLU A 722 -2.35 -24.00 -13.98
C GLU A 722 -2.00 -25.16 -13.05
N HIS A 723 -2.33 -25.05 -11.75
CA HIS A 723 -2.15 -26.16 -10.81
C HIS A 723 -2.99 -27.38 -11.20
N LEU A 724 -4.27 -27.20 -11.54
CA LEU A 724 -5.15 -28.28 -12.01
C LEU A 724 -4.61 -28.99 -13.25
N ALA A 725 -4.03 -28.23 -14.19
CA ALA A 725 -3.41 -28.79 -15.38
C ALA A 725 -2.13 -29.57 -15.04
N ARG A 726 -1.28 -29.06 -14.14
CA ARG A 726 -0.03 -29.71 -13.71
C ARG A 726 -0.24 -31.08 -13.07
N PHE A 727 -1.39 -31.36 -12.48
CA PHE A 727 -1.69 -32.70 -11.94
C PHE A 727 -1.74 -33.79 -13.03
N ALA A 728 -1.85 -33.42 -14.31
CA ALA A 728 -1.74 -34.36 -15.43
C ALA A 728 -0.28 -34.66 -15.82
N ASP A 729 0.70 -33.93 -15.28
CA ASP A 729 2.12 -34.15 -15.53
C ASP A 729 2.71 -35.10 -14.49
N ALA A 730 3.38 -36.16 -14.96
CA ALA A 730 4.06 -37.13 -14.11
C ALA A 730 5.17 -36.49 -13.27
N GLY A 731 5.79 -35.40 -13.75
CA GLY A 731 6.81 -34.65 -12.98
C GLY A 731 6.27 -34.02 -11.70
N THR A 732 4.95 -33.81 -11.58
CA THR A 732 4.33 -33.26 -10.37
C THR A 732 4.25 -34.29 -9.23
N ALA A 733 4.38 -35.58 -9.53
CA ALA A 733 4.19 -36.67 -8.57
C ALA A 733 5.22 -36.66 -7.42
N GLU A 734 6.41 -36.09 -7.62
CA GLU A 734 7.41 -35.90 -6.56
C GLU A 734 6.89 -34.97 -5.46
N SER A 735 6.14 -33.94 -5.84
CA SER A 735 5.60 -32.94 -4.90
C SER A 735 4.19 -33.23 -4.40
N LEU A 736 3.33 -33.82 -5.23
CA LEU A 736 1.89 -34.02 -4.95
C LEU A 736 1.42 -35.37 -5.51
N PRO A 737 1.89 -36.51 -4.97
CA PRO A 737 1.65 -37.84 -5.53
C PRO A 737 0.15 -38.19 -5.56
N LEU A 738 -0.58 -37.89 -4.50
CA LEU A 738 -2.01 -38.18 -4.41
C LEU A 738 -2.82 -37.36 -5.43
N ALA A 739 -2.45 -36.09 -5.69
CA ALA A 739 -3.14 -35.28 -6.68
C ALA A 739 -2.97 -35.86 -8.10
N VAL A 740 -1.78 -36.34 -8.45
CA VAL A 740 -1.54 -37.01 -9.75
C VAL A 740 -2.32 -38.33 -9.85
N GLU A 741 -2.35 -39.13 -8.78
CA GLU A 741 -3.11 -40.38 -8.72
C GLU A 741 -4.62 -40.15 -8.91
N VAL A 742 -5.19 -39.19 -8.17
CA VAL A 742 -6.63 -38.85 -8.25
C VAL A 742 -6.96 -38.26 -9.61
N ARG A 743 -6.11 -37.37 -10.14
CA ARG A 743 -6.29 -36.76 -11.46
C ARG A 743 -6.36 -37.78 -12.59
N ALA A 744 -5.62 -38.88 -12.49
CA ALA A 744 -5.62 -39.96 -13.48
C ALA A 744 -6.96 -40.75 -13.53
N ARG A 745 -7.78 -40.67 -12.47
CA ARG A 745 -9.08 -41.37 -12.38
C ARG A 745 -10.24 -40.58 -12.96
N LEU A 746 -10.07 -39.27 -13.14
CA LEU A 746 -11.13 -38.39 -13.62
C LEU A 746 -11.55 -38.71 -15.06
N ARG A 747 -12.85 -38.97 -15.27
CA ARG A 747 -13.43 -39.24 -16.60
C ARG A 747 -13.54 -37.99 -17.47
N LYS A 748 -13.89 -36.85 -16.88
CA LYS A 748 -14.16 -35.56 -17.55
C LYS A 748 -13.38 -34.42 -16.90
N PRO A 749 -12.04 -34.38 -17.06
CA PRO A 749 -11.22 -33.35 -16.42
C PRO A 749 -11.57 -31.91 -16.87
N GLU A 750 -12.24 -31.72 -17.99
CA GLU A 750 -12.76 -30.42 -18.41
C GLU A 750 -13.76 -29.82 -17.40
N LEU A 751 -14.50 -30.64 -16.65
CA LEU A 751 -15.44 -30.17 -15.62
C LEU A 751 -14.71 -29.58 -14.42
N LEU A 752 -13.51 -30.11 -14.11
CA LEU A 752 -12.66 -29.58 -13.05
C LEU A 752 -12.11 -28.20 -13.44
N LEU A 753 -11.74 -28.01 -14.72
CA LEU A 753 -11.34 -26.70 -15.24
C LEU A 753 -12.50 -25.70 -15.22
N LEU A 754 -13.72 -26.13 -15.55
CA LEU A 754 -14.92 -25.28 -15.43
C LEU A 754 -15.19 -24.88 -13.98
N ALA A 755 -15.13 -25.82 -13.04
CA ALA A 755 -15.27 -25.52 -11.62
C ALA A 755 -14.18 -24.53 -11.14
N GLY A 756 -12.93 -24.77 -11.52
CA GLY A 756 -11.82 -23.86 -11.24
C GLY A 756 -12.00 -22.47 -11.84
N LEU A 757 -12.60 -22.36 -13.03
CA LEU A 757 -12.89 -21.07 -13.65
C LEU A 757 -13.93 -20.25 -12.87
N PHE A 758 -14.87 -20.94 -12.20
CA PHE A 758 -16.02 -20.32 -11.55
C PHE A 758 -15.94 -20.24 -10.01
N HIS A 759 -15.01 -20.94 -9.35
CA HIS A 759 -15.00 -21.09 -7.88
C HIS A 759 -15.06 -19.75 -7.13
N ASP A 760 -14.33 -18.74 -7.63
CA ASP A 760 -14.22 -17.40 -7.05
C ASP A 760 -14.87 -16.29 -7.87
N ILE A 761 -15.60 -16.63 -8.94
CA ILE A 761 -16.07 -15.70 -9.98
C ILE A 761 -17.01 -14.62 -9.47
N ALA A 762 -17.66 -14.86 -8.33
CA ALA A 762 -18.64 -13.95 -7.74
C ALA A 762 -18.05 -13.07 -6.63
N LYS A 763 -16.73 -13.11 -6.39
CA LYS A 763 -16.07 -12.30 -5.36
C LYS A 763 -16.36 -10.80 -5.52
N GLY A 764 -16.70 -10.18 -4.39
CA GLY A 764 -17.04 -8.76 -4.25
C GLY A 764 -18.40 -8.33 -4.83
N ARG A 765 -19.33 -9.26 -5.07
CA ARG A 765 -20.75 -8.96 -5.37
C ARG A 765 -21.62 -8.75 -4.12
N GLY A 766 -21.06 -8.91 -2.92
CA GLY A 766 -21.81 -8.97 -1.67
C GLY A 766 -22.50 -10.34 -1.47
N GLY A 767 -22.72 -10.75 -0.23
CA GLY A 767 -23.23 -12.09 0.10
C GLY A 767 -22.18 -13.20 -0.01
N ASP A 768 -22.62 -14.45 -0.01
CA ASP A 768 -21.76 -15.64 -0.14
C ASP A 768 -21.38 -15.84 -1.63
N HIS A 769 -20.08 -15.73 -1.92
CA HIS A 769 -19.56 -15.83 -3.28
C HIS A 769 -19.69 -17.26 -3.85
N SER A 770 -19.62 -18.30 -3.02
CA SER A 770 -19.76 -19.68 -3.49
C SER A 770 -21.20 -19.94 -3.95
N GLU A 771 -22.16 -19.35 -3.24
CA GLU A 771 -23.61 -19.42 -3.54
C GLU A 771 -23.98 -18.67 -4.83
N LEU A 772 -23.39 -17.48 -5.04
CA LEU A 772 -23.56 -16.70 -6.27
C LEU A 772 -22.82 -17.32 -7.46
N GLY A 773 -21.60 -17.81 -7.23
CA GLY A 773 -20.78 -18.48 -8.23
C GLY A 773 -21.43 -19.78 -8.71
N GLU A 774 -22.11 -20.52 -7.84
CA GLU A 774 -22.90 -21.70 -8.20
C GLU A 774 -23.91 -21.37 -9.32
N ARG A 775 -24.63 -20.26 -9.18
CA ARG A 775 -25.65 -19.84 -10.15
C ARG A 775 -25.02 -19.48 -11.48
N ASP A 776 -23.95 -18.67 -11.46
CA ASP A 776 -23.23 -18.28 -12.68
C ASP A 776 -22.66 -19.51 -13.41
N ALA A 777 -22.07 -20.45 -12.67
CA ALA A 777 -21.53 -21.69 -13.21
C ALA A 777 -22.63 -22.55 -13.83
N ARG A 778 -23.75 -22.71 -13.11
CA ARG A 778 -24.90 -23.50 -13.57
C ARG A 778 -25.47 -22.98 -14.87
N ASP A 779 -25.62 -21.66 -15.00
CA ASP A 779 -26.16 -21.04 -16.21
C ASP A 779 -25.19 -21.17 -17.39
N PHE A 780 -23.89 -20.97 -17.17
CA PHE A 780 -22.88 -21.09 -18.21
C PHE A 780 -22.69 -22.54 -18.69
N VAL A 781 -22.63 -23.51 -17.78
CA VAL A 781 -22.46 -24.94 -18.11
C VAL A 781 -23.69 -25.47 -18.86
N ARG A 782 -24.90 -24.99 -18.54
CA ARG A 782 -26.11 -25.27 -19.33
C ARG A 782 -26.02 -24.67 -20.73
N TRP A 783 -25.53 -23.44 -20.84
CA TRP A 783 -25.32 -22.80 -22.14
C TRP A 783 -24.31 -23.57 -23.02
N LEU A 784 -23.30 -24.22 -22.43
CA LEU A 784 -22.39 -25.14 -23.13
C LEU A 784 -23.06 -26.44 -23.62
N GLY A 785 -24.33 -26.68 -23.28
CA GLY A 785 -25.05 -27.89 -23.68
C GLY A 785 -24.57 -29.17 -22.97
N LEU A 786 -23.93 -29.05 -21.82
CA LEU A 786 -23.51 -30.20 -21.01
C LEU A 786 -24.71 -30.84 -20.28
N SER A 787 -24.57 -32.12 -19.92
CA SER A 787 -25.66 -32.89 -19.32
C SER A 787 -26.04 -32.37 -17.93
N GLN A 788 -27.29 -32.58 -17.50
CA GLN A 788 -27.75 -32.13 -16.18
C GLN A 788 -26.86 -32.65 -15.01
N PRO A 789 -26.38 -33.91 -15.01
CA PRO A 789 -25.40 -34.36 -14.01
C PRO A 789 -24.08 -33.57 -14.02
N ASP A 790 -23.56 -33.20 -15.19
CA ASP A 790 -22.33 -32.41 -15.31
C ASP A 790 -22.55 -30.97 -14.80
N VAL A 791 -23.72 -30.39 -15.10
CA VAL A 791 -24.15 -29.08 -14.57
C VAL A 791 -24.20 -29.11 -13.05
N ASP A 792 -24.82 -30.14 -12.47
CA ASP A 792 -24.97 -30.28 -11.02
C ASP A 792 -23.63 -30.51 -10.34
N LEU A 793 -22.72 -31.28 -10.94
CA LEU A 793 -21.38 -31.49 -10.41
C LEU A 793 -20.57 -30.19 -10.38
N VAL A 794 -20.49 -29.44 -11.48
CA VAL A 794 -19.73 -28.17 -11.52
C VAL A 794 -20.32 -27.15 -10.56
N ALA A 795 -21.64 -27.00 -10.53
CA ALA A 795 -22.33 -26.11 -9.60
C ALA A 795 -22.04 -26.49 -8.14
N TRP A 796 -22.14 -27.78 -7.81
CA TRP A 796 -21.85 -28.30 -6.47
C TRP A 796 -20.39 -28.05 -6.06
N LEU A 797 -19.44 -28.26 -6.97
CA LEU A 797 -18.02 -27.97 -6.70
C LEU A 797 -17.78 -26.49 -6.41
N VAL A 798 -18.37 -25.59 -7.19
CA VAL A 798 -18.25 -24.14 -6.95
C VAL A 798 -18.90 -23.76 -5.61
N ARG A 799 -20.03 -24.37 -5.25
CA ARG A 799 -20.69 -24.12 -3.97
C ARG A 799 -19.87 -24.58 -2.75
N HIS A 800 -19.23 -25.74 -2.87
CA HIS A 800 -18.61 -26.45 -1.74
C HIS A 800 -17.07 -26.42 -1.76
N HIS A 801 -16.43 -25.63 -2.63
CA HIS A 801 -14.98 -25.62 -2.80
C HIS A 801 -14.18 -25.31 -1.52
N LEU A 802 -14.79 -24.58 -0.56
CA LEU A 802 -14.16 -24.27 0.73
C LEU A 802 -14.36 -25.36 1.79
N ASP A 803 -15.34 -26.24 1.65
CA ASP A 803 -15.76 -27.15 2.74
C ASP A 803 -14.68 -28.15 3.11
N MET A 804 -13.92 -28.65 2.14
CA MET A 804 -12.81 -29.57 2.43
C MET A 804 -11.71 -28.86 3.22
N SER A 805 -11.26 -27.69 2.75
CA SER A 805 -10.25 -26.87 3.43
C SER A 805 -10.67 -26.51 4.85
N ILE A 806 -11.93 -26.08 5.03
CA ILE A 806 -12.50 -25.73 6.33
C ILE A 806 -12.58 -26.95 7.24
N THR A 807 -13.11 -28.08 6.76
CA THR A 807 -13.25 -29.31 7.56
C THR A 807 -11.89 -29.79 8.03
N ALA A 808 -10.94 -29.84 7.10
CA ALA A 808 -9.62 -30.37 7.35
C ALA A 808 -8.87 -29.50 8.39
N GLN A 809 -8.96 -28.17 8.28
CA GLN A 809 -8.22 -27.25 9.16
C GLN A 809 -8.92 -26.93 10.48
N LYS A 810 -10.26 -26.98 10.55
CA LYS A 810 -11.03 -26.53 11.72
C LYS A 810 -11.67 -27.63 12.55
N GLN A 811 -11.70 -28.88 12.07
CA GLN A 811 -12.37 -29.99 12.76
C GLN A 811 -11.42 -31.17 12.97
N ASP A 812 -11.78 -32.06 13.91
CA ASP A 812 -11.02 -33.28 14.19
C ASP A 812 -11.24 -34.35 13.13
N ILE A 813 -10.38 -34.37 12.11
CA ILE A 813 -10.42 -35.39 11.06
C ILE A 813 -10.08 -36.82 11.55
N GLY A 814 -9.60 -36.98 12.79
CA GLY A 814 -9.49 -38.28 13.45
C GLY A 814 -10.81 -38.77 14.04
N ASP A 815 -11.78 -37.88 14.26
CA ASP A 815 -13.10 -38.22 14.80
C ASP A 815 -13.97 -38.90 13.73
N PRO A 816 -14.48 -40.13 13.98
CA PRO A 816 -15.39 -40.80 13.06
C PRO A 816 -16.63 -40.00 12.69
N VAL A 817 -17.16 -39.19 13.60
CA VAL A 817 -18.38 -38.40 13.39
C VAL A 817 -18.10 -37.26 12.41
N VAL A 818 -16.97 -36.58 12.54
CA VAL A 818 -16.54 -35.52 11.62
C VAL A 818 -16.34 -36.07 10.21
N VAL A 819 -15.59 -37.18 10.09
CA VAL A 819 -15.35 -37.85 8.80
C VAL A 819 -16.66 -38.30 8.19
N HIS A 820 -17.57 -38.87 8.98
CA HIS A 820 -18.87 -39.32 8.50
C HIS A 820 -19.76 -38.17 8.02
N LYS A 821 -19.78 -37.04 8.73
CA LYS A 821 -20.50 -35.83 8.32
C LYS A 821 -19.97 -35.28 7.00
N PHE A 822 -18.65 -35.21 6.85
CA PHE A 822 -18.02 -34.77 5.59
C PHE A 822 -18.27 -35.78 4.45
N ALA A 823 -18.16 -37.09 4.71
CA ALA A 823 -18.49 -38.12 3.74
C ALA A 823 -19.95 -38.05 3.28
N SER A 824 -20.87 -37.70 4.18
CA SER A 824 -22.29 -37.49 3.86
C SER A 824 -22.52 -36.26 3.00
N LEU A 825 -21.76 -35.17 3.22
CA LEU A 825 -21.80 -33.98 2.37
C LEU A 825 -21.32 -34.28 0.95
N VAL A 826 -20.18 -34.95 0.84
CA VAL A 826 -19.55 -35.29 -0.45
C VAL A 826 -20.33 -36.38 -1.18
N ALA A 827 -20.98 -37.29 -0.44
CA ALA A 827 -21.88 -38.36 -0.88
C ALA A 827 -21.27 -39.49 -1.73
N ASP A 828 -20.36 -39.19 -2.66
CA ASP A 828 -19.77 -40.18 -3.56
C ASP A 828 -18.30 -39.91 -3.89
N TRP A 829 -17.67 -40.87 -4.57
CA TRP A 829 -16.23 -40.83 -4.87
C TRP A 829 -15.91 -39.81 -5.96
N GLU A 830 -16.84 -39.57 -6.89
CA GLU A 830 -16.63 -38.62 -7.97
C GLU A 830 -16.51 -37.21 -7.39
N ARG A 831 -17.48 -36.78 -6.57
CA ARG A 831 -17.43 -35.48 -5.88
C ARG A 831 -16.18 -35.34 -5.00
N LEU A 832 -15.77 -36.40 -4.31
CA LEU A 832 -14.56 -36.39 -3.47
C LEU A 832 -13.30 -36.11 -4.29
N ASP A 833 -13.15 -36.81 -5.42
CA ASP A 833 -11.99 -36.68 -6.30
C ASP A 833 -11.88 -35.27 -6.89
N TYR A 834 -12.99 -34.71 -7.40
CA TYR A 834 -12.98 -33.34 -7.94
C TYR A 834 -12.76 -32.28 -6.86
N LEU A 835 -13.41 -32.41 -5.69
CA LEU A 835 -13.29 -31.44 -4.60
C LEU A 835 -11.87 -31.41 -4.03
N TYR A 836 -11.25 -32.58 -3.86
CA TYR A 836 -9.86 -32.69 -3.41
C TYR A 836 -8.91 -31.95 -4.34
N LEU A 837 -8.98 -32.22 -5.66
CA LEU A 837 -8.08 -31.58 -6.62
C LEU A 837 -8.31 -30.07 -6.71
N LEU A 838 -9.57 -29.62 -6.67
CA LEU A 838 -9.90 -28.19 -6.64
C LEU A 838 -9.33 -27.52 -5.39
N THR A 839 -9.48 -28.15 -4.22
CA THR A 839 -8.98 -27.63 -2.93
C THR A 839 -7.45 -27.52 -2.92
N VAL A 840 -6.74 -28.55 -3.39
CA VAL A 840 -5.27 -28.55 -3.49
C VAL A 840 -4.80 -27.43 -4.43
N ALA A 841 -5.43 -27.29 -5.60
CA ALA A 841 -5.07 -26.27 -6.57
C ALA A 841 -5.39 -24.84 -6.10
N ASP A 842 -6.52 -24.64 -5.43
CA ASP A 842 -6.93 -23.36 -4.84
C ASP A 842 -5.90 -22.88 -3.80
N ILE A 843 -5.65 -23.70 -2.78
CA ILE A 843 -4.68 -23.35 -1.72
C ILE A 843 -3.28 -23.13 -2.32
N SER A 844 -2.84 -23.95 -3.28
CA SER A 844 -1.57 -23.75 -3.98
C SER A 844 -1.53 -22.47 -4.84
N GLY A 845 -2.67 -22.05 -5.38
CA GLY A 845 -2.82 -20.90 -6.26
C GLY A 845 -2.94 -19.55 -5.56
N THR A 846 -3.16 -19.52 -4.24
CA THR A 846 -3.32 -18.28 -3.44
C THR A 846 -2.00 -17.52 -3.20
N SER A 847 -0.99 -18.18 -2.61
CA SER A 847 0.35 -17.63 -2.45
C SER A 847 1.42 -18.73 -2.31
N PRO A 848 2.69 -18.47 -2.69
CA PRO A 848 3.77 -19.45 -2.55
C PRO A 848 4.06 -19.88 -1.11
N LYS A 849 3.65 -19.09 -0.11
CA LYS A 849 3.90 -19.35 1.33
C LYS A 849 2.78 -20.14 2.00
N LEU A 850 1.60 -20.21 1.38
CA LEU A 850 0.41 -20.81 2.00
C LEU A 850 0.40 -22.33 1.87
N TRP A 851 0.89 -22.88 0.76
CA TRP A 851 1.02 -24.33 0.60
C TRP A 851 2.26 -24.83 1.34
N ASN A 852 2.07 -25.82 2.20
CA ASN A 852 3.16 -26.50 2.87
C ASN A 852 2.83 -27.99 3.01
N THR A 853 3.84 -28.76 3.36
CA THR A 853 3.77 -30.22 3.42
C THR A 853 2.82 -30.72 4.52
N TRP A 854 2.56 -29.92 5.57
CA TRP A 854 1.54 -30.24 6.58
C TRP A 854 0.12 -30.14 6.00
N LYS A 855 -0.20 -29.09 5.23
CA LYS A 855 -1.52 -28.95 4.59
C LYS A 855 -1.79 -30.06 3.57
N ASP A 856 -0.77 -30.45 2.81
CA ASP A 856 -0.85 -31.58 1.89
C ASP A 856 -1.29 -32.85 2.63
N ARG A 857 -0.59 -33.21 3.71
CA ARG A 857 -0.92 -34.36 4.56
C ARG A 857 -2.34 -34.27 5.11
N LEU A 858 -2.71 -33.11 5.64
CA LEU A 858 -3.98 -32.93 6.32
C LEU A 858 -5.18 -33.12 5.36
N LEU A 859 -5.04 -32.67 4.11
CA LEU A 859 -6.03 -32.93 3.05
C LEU A 859 -6.03 -34.39 2.60
N ALA A 860 -4.85 -35.01 2.48
CA ALA A 860 -4.72 -36.42 2.12
C ALA A 860 -5.33 -37.36 3.18
N ASP A 861 -5.13 -37.07 4.46
CA ASP A 861 -5.70 -37.83 5.57
C ASP A 861 -7.23 -37.76 5.56
N LEU A 862 -7.81 -36.56 5.38
CA LEU A 862 -9.26 -36.41 5.24
C LEU A 862 -9.79 -37.13 3.99
N TYR A 863 -9.10 -37.01 2.85
CA TYR A 863 -9.48 -37.70 1.61
C TYR A 863 -9.54 -39.22 1.82
N ASN A 864 -8.49 -39.81 2.39
CA ASN A 864 -8.40 -41.25 2.59
C ASN A 864 -9.43 -41.75 3.62
N ALA A 865 -9.61 -41.04 4.73
CA ALA A 865 -10.62 -41.38 5.72
C ALA A 865 -12.04 -41.32 5.14
N THR A 866 -12.34 -40.30 4.33
CA THR A 866 -13.63 -40.13 3.65
C THR A 866 -13.87 -41.23 2.63
N ARG A 867 -12.85 -41.56 1.81
CA ARG A 867 -12.92 -42.64 0.82
C ARG A 867 -13.17 -44.00 1.47
N PHE A 868 -12.55 -44.25 2.63
CA PHE A 868 -12.80 -45.45 3.42
C PHE A 868 -14.25 -45.49 3.94
N ALA A 869 -14.75 -44.38 4.50
CA ALA A 869 -16.13 -44.29 4.97
C ALA A 869 -17.15 -44.55 3.84
N LEU A 870 -16.94 -43.96 2.66
CA LEU A 870 -17.78 -44.18 1.49
C LEU A 870 -17.72 -45.63 0.98
N ARG A 871 -16.57 -46.32 1.11
CA ARG A 871 -16.44 -47.73 0.73
C ARG A 871 -17.25 -48.66 1.65
N ARG A 872 -17.38 -48.32 2.94
CA ARG A 872 -18.10 -49.13 3.95
C ARG A 872 -19.62 -48.93 3.89
N GLY A 873 -20.09 -47.84 3.31
CA GLY A 873 -21.51 -47.43 3.27
C GLY A 873 -21.82 -46.43 4.39
N LEU A 874 -22.58 -45.38 4.07
CA LEU A 874 -22.92 -44.30 5.01
C LEU A 874 -23.95 -44.76 6.08
N GLU A 875 -24.69 -45.82 5.80
CA GLU A 875 -25.63 -46.46 6.72
C GLU A 875 -24.96 -47.18 7.91
N HIS A 876 -23.65 -47.43 7.86
CA HIS A 876 -22.89 -48.13 8.89
C HIS A 876 -21.75 -47.27 9.45
N PRO A 877 -22.05 -46.22 10.25
CA PRO A 877 -21.03 -45.39 10.87
C PRO A 877 -20.11 -46.25 11.76
N VAL A 878 -18.80 -46.10 11.57
CA VAL A 878 -17.80 -46.83 12.36
C VAL A 878 -17.91 -46.42 13.83
N HIS A 879 -18.20 -47.37 14.71
CA HIS A 879 -18.19 -47.12 16.15
C HIS A 879 -16.75 -46.86 16.60
N SER A 880 -16.57 -45.83 17.45
CA SER A 880 -15.26 -45.41 17.98
C SER A 880 -14.42 -46.58 18.51
N ARG A 881 -15.05 -47.57 19.18
CA ARG A 881 -14.37 -48.75 19.71
C ARG A 881 -13.76 -49.67 18.66
N GLU A 882 -14.43 -49.89 17.53
CA GLU A 882 -13.90 -50.72 16.44
C GLU A 882 -12.66 -50.06 15.82
N ARG A 883 -12.72 -48.73 15.64
CA ARG A 883 -11.59 -47.96 15.12
C ARG A 883 -10.40 -47.98 16.08
N VAL A 884 -10.63 -47.81 17.40
CA VAL A 884 -9.56 -47.93 18.42
C VAL A 884 -8.87 -49.28 18.32
N ALA A 885 -9.64 -50.36 18.24
CA ALA A 885 -9.10 -51.72 18.16
C ALA A 885 -8.28 -51.94 16.87
N GLU A 886 -8.76 -51.44 15.74
CA GLU A 886 -8.06 -51.50 14.46
C GLU A 886 -6.74 -50.71 14.47
N THR A 887 -6.77 -49.46 14.95
CA THR A 887 -5.58 -48.59 15.04
C THR A 887 -4.52 -49.20 15.96
N ILE A 888 -4.91 -49.74 17.12
CA ILE A 888 -4.00 -50.46 18.01
C ILE A 888 -3.47 -51.73 17.34
N GLY A 889 -4.32 -52.48 16.63
CA GLY A 889 -3.91 -53.66 15.87
C GLY A 889 -2.81 -53.36 14.86
N GLN A 890 -2.97 -52.30 14.07
CA GLN A 890 -1.96 -51.85 13.10
C GLN A 890 -0.69 -51.34 13.79
N ALA A 891 -0.81 -50.64 14.93
CA ALA A 891 0.34 -50.18 15.70
C ALA A 891 1.16 -51.36 16.25
N ARG A 892 0.49 -52.44 16.67
CA ARG A 892 1.15 -53.70 17.08
C ARG A 892 1.94 -54.32 15.94
N GLU A 893 1.36 -54.42 14.75
CA GLU A 893 2.03 -54.99 13.58
C GLU A 893 3.29 -54.19 13.21
N LEU A 894 3.19 -52.85 13.22
CA LEU A 894 4.33 -51.96 12.97
C LEU A 894 5.43 -52.14 14.01
N LEU A 895 5.09 -52.09 15.30
CA LEU A 895 6.04 -52.24 16.38
C LEU A 895 6.73 -53.62 16.36
N GLN A 896 5.96 -54.68 16.05
CA GLN A 896 6.49 -56.03 15.92
C GLN A 896 7.48 -56.12 14.75
N SER A 897 7.17 -55.49 13.61
CA SER A 897 8.06 -55.45 12.44
C SER A 897 9.38 -54.71 12.70
N GLN A 898 9.38 -53.76 13.65
CA GLN A 898 10.54 -52.96 14.05
C GLN A 898 11.33 -53.61 15.21
N GLY A 899 10.86 -54.74 15.74
CA GLY A 899 11.51 -55.47 16.84
C GLY A 899 11.21 -54.92 18.24
N GLY A 900 10.18 -54.09 18.39
CA GLY A 900 9.76 -53.52 19.68
C GLY A 900 9.01 -54.51 20.58
N ASP A 901 8.93 -54.18 21.88
CA ASP A 901 8.21 -54.99 22.87
C ASP A 901 6.70 -54.69 22.83
N VAL A 902 5.97 -55.53 22.08
CA VAL A 902 4.53 -55.41 21.90
C VAL A 902 3.76 -55.55 23.22
N VAL A 903 4.20 -56.43 24.13
CA VAL A 903 3.50 -56.67 25.39
C VAL A 903 3.60 -55.44 26.30
N ALA A 904 4.78 -54.83 26.36
CA ALA A 904 4.97 -53.60 27.13
C ALA A 904 4.25 -52.40 26.49
N ALA A 905 4.23 -52.29 25.16
CA ALA A 905 3.48 -51.24 24.46
C ALA A 905 1.97 -51.35 24.65
N GLU A 906 1.41 -52.57 24.72
CA GLU A 906 -0.01 -52.76 25.03
C GLU A 906 -0.38 -52.24 26.42
N GLN A 907 0.51 -52.35 27.40
CA GLN A 907 0.30 -51.75 28.73
C GLN A 907 0.30 -50.22 28.65
N VAL A 908 1.21 -49.64 27.86
CA VAL A 908 1.25 -48.20 27.63
C VAL A 908 -0.05 -47.71 27.00
N TRP A 909 -0.54 -48.34 25.94
CA TRP A 909 -1.79 -47.93 25.29
C TRP A 909 -3.03 -48.15 26.16
N ALA A 910 -3.02 -49.14 27.06
CA ALA A 910 -4.13 -49.35 28.00
C ALA A 910 -4.29 -48.19 29.01
N ASP A 911 -3.23 -47.42 29.25
CA ASP A 911 -3.25 -46.24 30.11
C ASP A 911 -3.74 -44.98 29.38
N TYR A 912 -3.87 -45.01 28.05
CA TYR A 912 -4.40 -43.88 27.27
C TYR A 912 -5.91 -43.75 27.49
N PRO A 913 -6.46 -42.53 27.54
CA PRO A 913 -7.89 -42.32 27.40
C PRO A 913 -8.41 -42.92 26.07
N GLU A 914 -9.54 -43.64 26.10
CA GLU A 914 -10.06 -44.39 24.95
C GLU A 914 -10.25 -43.50 23.71
N ASP A 915 -10.77 -42.29 23.90
CA ASP A 915 -10.99 -41.30 22.83
C ASP A 915 -9.69 -40.67 22.29
N SER A 916 -8.58 -40.76 23.03
CA SER A 916 -7.29 -40.17 22.61
C SER A 916 -6.59 -41.02 21.57
N VAL A 917 -6.78 -42.34 21.59
CA VAL A 917 -6.14 -43.28 20.65
C VAL A 917 -6.56 -42.97 19.20
N LEU A 918 -7.81 -42.59 19.00
CA LEU A 918 -8.37 -42.24 17.69
C LEU A 918 -7.73 -41.01 17.04
N ARG A 919 -6.99 -40.23 17.82
CA ARG A 919 -6.33 -39.02 17.36
C ARG A 919 -4.97 -39.32 16.75
N PHE A 920 -4.37 -40.47 17.03
CA PHE A 920 -3.02 -40.83 16.57
C PHE A 920 -3.07 -41.86 15.46
N SER A 921 -2.13 -41.76 14.52
CA SER A 921 -1.89 -42.82 13.53
C SER A 921 -1.28 -44.05 14.21
N PRO A 922 -1.40 -45.24 13.60
CA PRO A 922 -0.76 -46.45 14.13
C PRO A 922 0.75 -46.29 14.35
N ASP A 923 1.41 -45.61 13.42
CA ASP A 923 2.84 -45.30 13.45
C ASP A 923 3.21 -44.31 14.58
N GLN A 924 2.36 -43.30 14.84
CA GLN A 924 2.53 -42.41 16.00
C GLN A 924 2.41 -43.18 17.32
N LEU A 925 1.41 -44.06 17.44
CA LEU A 925 1.19 -44.86 18.65
C LEU A 925 2.35 -45.81 18.94
N ALA A 926 2.90 -46.44 17.90
CA ALA A 926 4.08 -47.30 18.02
C ALA A 926 5.29 -46.49 18.52
N TRP A 927 5.60 -45.36 17.85
CA TRP A 927 6.72 -44.51 18.24
C TRP A 927 6.57 -43.93 19.66
N GLN A 928 5.37 -43.46 20.03
CA GLN A 928 5.11 -42.95 21.37
C GLN A 928 5.31 -44.02 22.43
N ALA A 929 4.83 -45.25 22.20
CA ALA A 929 5.03 -46.35 23.12
C ALA A 929 6.52 -46.63 23.36
N GLU A 930 7.34 -46.64 22.31
CA GLU A 930 8.80 -46.79 22.45
C GLU A 930 9.42 -45.66 23.30
N GLN A 931 9.01 -44.40 23.09
CA GLN A 931 9.52 -43.28 23.87
C GLN A 931 9.10 -43.35 25.34
N VAL A 932 7.86 -43.79 25.63
CA VAL A 932 7.36 -44.00 26.99
C VAL A 932 8.12 -45.13 27.69
N LEU A 933 8.35 -46.25 26.98
CA LEU A 933 9.13 -47.37 27.50
C LEU A 933 10.60 -46.97 27.77
N ALA A 934 11.21 -46.21 26.84
CA ALA A 934 12.57 -45.69 27.00
C ALA A 934 12.71 -44.67 28.15
N HIS A 935 11.64 -43.94 28.48
CA HIS A 935 11.61 -43.03 29.62
C HIS A 935 11.63 -43.76 30.98
N GLY A 936 11.11 -44.99 31.02
CA GLY A 936 11.23 -45.89 32.19
C GLY A 936 10.59 -45.37 33.48
N GLY A 937 9.67 -44.39 33.39
CA GLY A 937 9.03 -43.77 34.55
C GLY A 937 9.92 -42.82 35.37
N SER A 938 10.98 -42.28 34.77
CA SER A 938 11.84 -41.27 35.40
C SER A 938 11.05 -40.02 35.85
N ALA A 939 11.55 -39.30 36.87
CA ALA A 939 10.95 -38.05 37.32
C ALA A 939 11.28 -36.84 36.41
N ALA A 940 12.36 -36.93 35.64
CA ALA A 940 12.80 -35.87 34.71
C ALA A 940 12.00 -35.91 33.41
N ALA A 941 11.68 -34.77 32.82
CA ALA A 941 10.97 -34.72 31.55
C ALA A 941 11.78 -35.37 30.41
N ARG A 942 11.11 -36.11 29.53
CA ARG A 942 11.70 -36.59 28.28
C ARG A 942 11.07 -35.83 27.11
N VAL A 943 11.93 -35.33 26.22
CA VAL A 943 11.53 -34.64 25.00
C VAL A 943 12.16 -35.36 23.82
N ALA A 944 11.35 -35.74 22.84
CA ALA A 944 11.79 -36.44 21.65
C ALA A 944 11.21 -35.78 20.40
N ILE A 945 12.01 -35.71 19.33
CA ILE A 945 11.55 -35.25 18.03
C ILE A 945 11.67 -36.41 17.06
N ARG A 946 10.64 -36.59 16.23
CA ARG A 946 10.67 -37.46 15.08
C ARG A 946 10.60 -36.63 13.81
N HIS A 947 11.55 -36.90 12.92
CA HIS A 947 11.57 -36.38 11.56
C HIS A 947 10.80 -37.38 10.70
N GLY A 948 9.53 -37.12 10.44
CA GLY A 948 8.74 -37.99 9.57
C GLY A 948 9.09 -37.74 8.10
N ASP A 949 8.93 -38.76 7.25
CA ASP A 949 9.08 -38.67 5.78
C ASP A 949 8.01 -37.76 5.11
N SER A 950 7.14 -37.12 5.89
CA SER A 950 5.80 -36.67 5.49
C SER A 950 5.46 -35.24 5.92
N GLY A 951 6.45 -34.34 5.94
CA GLY A 951 6.15 -32.91 5.79
C GLY A 951 6.12 -32.03 7.04
N GLY A 952 6.67 -32.49 8.16
CA GLY A 952 6.81 -31.71 9.38
C GLY A 952 7.60 -32.49 10.43
N SER A 953 8.00 -31.82 11.51
CA SER A 953 8.63 -32.48 12.64
C SER A 953 7.62 -32.66 13.76
N GLU A 954 7.61 -33.84 14.38
CA GLU A 954 6.72 -34.17 15.48
C GLU A 954 7.50 -34.15 16.78
N LEU A 955 7.08 -33.33 17.73
CA LEU A 955 7.67 -33.19 19.06
C LEU A 955 6.78 -33.90 20.08
N LEU A 956 7.35 -34.81 20.85
CA LEU A 956 6.71 -35.49 21.98
C LEU A 956 7.34 -35.03 23.29
N VAL A 957 6.51 -34.59 24.23
CA VAL A 957 6.88 -34.23 25.59
C VAL A 957 6.24 -35.22 26.56
N ILE A 958 7.08 -35.92 27.32
CA ILE A 958 6.68 -36.87 28.36
C ILE A 958 7.08 -36.29 29.71
N SER A 959 6.11 -35.99 30.57
CA SER A 959 6.35 -35.44 31.91
C SER A 959 5.20 -35.73 32.87
N ARG A 960 5.30 -35.31 34.13
CA ARG A 960 4.16 -35.31 35.05
C ARG A 960 3.29 -34.07 34.81
N ASP A 961 1.98 -34.25 34.93
CA ASP A 961 1.03 -33.14 34.77
C ASP A 961 1.25 -32.05 35.84
N ARG A 962 1.43 -30.81 35.39
CA ARG A 962 1.76 -29.64 36.22
C ARG A 962 1.23 -28.35 35.58
N ASP A 963 0.77 -27.43 36.42
CA ASP A 963 0.28 -26.14 35.96
C ASP A 963 1.37 -25.35 35.22
N GLY A 964 1.02 -24.84 34.03
CA GLY A 964 1.93 -24.05 33.18
C GLY A 964 2.79 -24.86 32.20
N LEU A 965 2.58 -26.18 32.09
CA LEU A 965 3.28 -27.04 31.12
C LEU A 965 3.12 -26.54 29.68
N PHE A 966 1.89 -26.44 29.19
CA PHE A 966 1.59 -26.01 27.82
C PHE A 966 2.12 -24.59 27.51
N ALA A 967 1.99 -23.66 28.46
CA ALA A 967 2.50 -22.29 28.33
C ALA A 967 4.04 -22.23 28.25
N THR A 968 4.72 -23.13 28.98
CA THR A 968 6.18 -23.21 28.97
C THR A 968 6.68 -23.79 27.65
N VAL A 969 6.11 -24.89 27.18
CA VAL A 969 6.49 -25.52 25.90
C VAL A 969 6.32 -24.53 24.74
N THR A 970 5.15 -23.90 24.64
CA THR A 970 4.86 -22.91 23.58
C THR A 970 5.77 -21.67 23.66
N SER A 971 6.17 -21.24 24.86
CA SER A 971 7.11 -20.14 25.05
C SER A 971 8.55 -20.49 24.64
N VAL A 972 9.01 -21.73 24.86
CA VAL A 972 10.33 -22.18 24.36
C VAL A 972 10.33 -22.25 22.83
N LEU A 973 9.27 -22.80 22.23
CA LEU A 973 9.10 -22.87 20.78
C LEU A 973 9.09 -21.47 20.13
N ASP A 974 8.35 -20.51 20.71
CA ASP A 974 8.35 -19.11 20.28
C ASP A 974 9.75 -18.48 20.30
N ARG A 975 10.51 -18.69 21.38
CA ARG A 975 11.88 -18.15 21.54
C ARG A 975 12.86 -18.73 20.52
N MET A 976 12.63 -19.96 20.04
CA MET A 976 13.41 -20.61 18.99
C MET A 976 12.88 -20.36 17.57
N GLN A 977 11.85 -19.54 17.43
CA GLN A 977 11.18 -19.23 16.17
C GLN A 977 10.68 -20.49 15.45
N ILE A 978 10.03 -21.36 16.22
CA ILE A 978 9.42 -22.61 15.76
C ILE A 978 7.91 -22.44 15.82
N ASN A 979 7.24 -22.70 14.71
CA ASN A 979 5.79 -22.58 14.57
C ASN A 979 5.10 -23.88 14.98
N VAL A 980 3.98 -23.78 15.69
CA VAL A 980 3.13 -24.91 16.07
C VAL A 980 1.91 -24.90 15.17
N HIS A 981 1.60 -26.02 14.53
CA HIS A 981 0.43 -26.18 13.66
C HIS A 981 -0.68 -27.03 14.29
N ASP A 982 -0.32 -27.99 15.13
CA ASP A 982 -1.25 -28.84 15.85
C ASP A 982 -0.62 -29.19 17.20
N ALA A 983 -1.43 -29.26 18.26
CA ALA A 983 -0.99 -29.72 19.57
C ALA A 983 -2.06 -30.58 20.24
N ARG A 984 -1.68 -31.80 20.57
CA ARG A 984 -2.55 -32.81 21.20
C ARG A 984 -2.07 -33.03 22.62
N ILE A 985 -2.94 -32.75 23.58
CA ILE A 985 -2.62 -32.81 25.01
C ILE A 985 -3.29 -34.05 25.59
N VAL A 986 -2.49 -35.01 26.04
CA VAL A 986 -2.99 -36.31 26.52
C VAL A 986 -2.46 -36.58 27.91
N THR A 987 -3.34 -36.60 28.89
CA THR A 987 -3.03 -37.09 30.24
C THR A 987 -3.44 -38.56 30.34
N THR A 988 -2.48 -39.44 30.62
CA THR A 988 -2.71 -40.86 30.85
C THR A 988 -3.40 -41.10 32.19
N ARG A 989 -4.01 -42.28 32.35
CA ARG A 989 -4.71 -42.67 33.59
C ARG A 989 -3.81 -42.68 34.82
N ASP A 990 -2.51 -42.84 34.64
CA ASP A 990 -1.51 -42.81 35.71
C ASP A 990 -0.91 -41.42 35.97
N GLY A 991 -1.46 -40.36 35.36
CA GLY A 991 -1.12 -38.96 35.64
C GLY A 991 0.12 -38.43 34.92
N ARG A 992 0.61 -39.14 33.90
CA ARG A 992 1.64 -38.63 32.98
C ARG A 992 1.00 -37.86 31.84
N VAL A 993 1.72 -36.90 31.29
CA VAL A 993 1.32 -36.14 30.12
C VAL A 993 2.17 -36.55 28.93
N LEU A 994 1.50 -36.75 27.79
CA LEU A 994 2.06 -37.15 26.50
C LEU A 994 1.68 -36.09 25.46
N ASP A 995 2.24 -34.90 25.61
CA ASP A 995 1.92 -33.77 24.73
C ASP A 995 2.65 -33.92 23.41
N THR A 996 1.90 -33.89 22.31
CA THR A 996 2.44 -34.01 20.96
C THR A 996 2.21 -32.72 20.20
N PHE A 997 3.27 -32.13 19.65
CA PHE A 997 3.22 -30.91 18.85
C PHE A 997 3.71 -31.17 17.43
N GLN A 998 2.94 -30.73 16.43
CA GLN A 998 3.39 -30.67 15.05
C GLN A 998 4.07 -29.32 14.82
N ILE A 999 5.37 -29.35 14.51
CA ILE A 999 6.23 -28.17 14.45
C ILE A 999 6.92 -28.00 13.10
N LEU A 1000 7.04 -26.74 12.68
CA LEU A 1000 7.79 -26.31 11.49
C LEU A 1000 8.74 -25.17 11.86
N ASP A 1001 9.79 -24.97 11.07
CA ASP A 1001 10.65 -23.81 11.22
C ASP A 1001 9.94 -22.50 10.77
N ALA A 1002 10.63 -21.37 10.92
CA ALA A 1002 10.12 -20.06 10.53
C ALA A 1002 9.84 -19.92 9.01
N GLN A 1003 10.37 -20.83 8.19
CA GLN A 1003 10.18 -20.88 6.74
C GLN A 1003 9.06 -21.86 6.33
N GLY A 1004 8.48 -22.60 7.28
CA GLY A 1004 7.43 -23.58 7.01
C GLY A 1004 7.96 -24.95 6.58
N HIS A 1005 9.23 -25.26 6.83
CA HIS A 1005 9.83 -26.56 6.57
C HIS A 1005 9.97 -27.40 7.84
N ALA A 1006 10.08 -28.72 7.67
CA ALA A 1006 10.40 -29.63 8.77
C ALA A 1006 11.79 -29.28 9.34
N LEU A 1007 11.97 -29.45 10.66
CA LEU A 1007 13.27 -29.31 11.29
C LEU A 1007 14.11 -30.53 10.94
N THR A 1008 14.87 -30.46 9.84
CA THR A 1008 15.77 -31.56 9.41
C THR A 1008 17.18 -31.44 9.99
N ASP A 1009 17.53 -30.28 10.56
CA ASP A 1009 18.80 -30.05 11.23
C ASP A 1009 18.81 -30.73 12.61
N VAL A 1010 19.63 -31.78 12.72
CA VAL A 1010 19.82 -32.57 13.95
C VAL A 1010 20.32 -31.69 15.10
N ALA A 1011 21.27 -30.77 14.86
CA ALA A 1011 21.84 -29.95 15.92
C ALA A 1011 20.80 -28.99 16.51
N ARG A 1012 19.97 -28.40 15.65
CA ARG A 1012 18.85 -27.53 16.06
C ARG A 1012 17.77 -28.32 16.82
N SER A 1013 17.51 -29.55 16.41
CA SER A 1013 16.53 -30.44 17.05
C SER A 1013 16.99 -30.90 18.43
N ASP A 1014 18.26 -31.31 18.56
CA ASP A 1014 18.89 -31.66 19.84
C ASP A 1014 18.91 -30.45 20.79
N GLU A 1015 19.15 -29.25 20.25
CA GLU A 1015 19.07 -28.02 21.03
C GLU A 1015 17.66 -27.74 21.56
N LEU A 1016 16.62 -27.93 20.75
CA LEU A 1016 15.24 -27.78 21.18
C LEU A 1016 14.89 -28.79 22.28
N CYS A 1017 15.20 -30.07 22.08
CA CYS A 1017 14.93 -31.13 23.07
C CYS A 1017 15.59 -30.81 24.42
N ARG A 1018 16.86 -30.39 24.41
CA ARG A 1018 17.60 -30.05 25.62
C ARG A 1018 17.01 -28.85 26.34
N ARG A 1019 16.73 -27.76 25.62
CA ARG A 1019 16.15 -26.53 26.20
C ARG A 1019 14.78 -26.80 26.81
N LEU A 1020 13.94 -27.61 26.15
CA LEU A 1020 12.65 -28.01 26.70
C LEU A 1020 12.83 -28.86 27.96
N ALA A 1021 13.67 -29.90 27.92
CA ALA A 1021 13.93 -30.74 29.10
C ALA A 1021 14.43 -29.92 30.30
N ASP A 1022 15.43 -29.05 30.09
CA ASP A 1022 16.00 -28.18 31.12
C ASP A 1022 14.95 -27.24 31.73
N GLU A 1023 14.00 -26.74 30.94
CA GLU A 1023 12.94 -25.85 31.42
C GLU A 1023 11.85 -26.62 32.18
N LEU A 1024 11.49 -27.82 31.69
CA LEU A 1024 10.46 -28.67 32.28
C LEU A 1024 10.87 -29.32 33.60
N ASP A 1025 12.18 -29.54 33.81
CA ASP A 1025 12.73 -30.06 35.05
C ASP A 1025 12.79 -29.02 36.19
N LYS A 1026 12.46 -27.75 35.90
CA LYS A 1026 12.41 -26.71 36.94
C LYS A 1026 11.25 -26.92 37.91
N PRO A 1027 11.42 -26.56 39.20
CA PRO A 1027 10.39 -26.71 40.22
C PRO A 1027 9.17 -25.80 39.99
N GLU A 1028 9.32 -24.69 39.28
CA GLU A 1028 8.22 -23.81 38.87
C GLU A 1028 8.29 -23.51 37.37
N LEU A 1029 7.15 -23.65 36.69
CA LEU A 1029 7.02 -23.42 35.25
C LEU A 1029 6.50 -21.99 35.00
N ASN A 1030 7.42 -21.03 34.96
CA ASN A 1030 7.11 -19.58 34.91
C ASN A 1030 7.65 -18.86 33.67
N LEU A 1031 7.96 -19.57 32.59
CA LEU A 1031 8.54 -18.95 31.40
C LEU A 1031 7.50 -18.06 30.69
N THR A 1032 7.83 -16.78 30.51
CA THR A 1032 6.96 -15.84 29.78
C THR A 1032 7.29 -15.79 28.28
N PRO A 1033 6.30 -15.50 27.41
CA PRO A 1033 6.53 -15.30 25.97
C PRO A 1033 7.47 -14.13 25.65
N ALA A 1034 8.08 -14.12 24.46
CA ALA A 1034 8.85 -12.97 24.00
C ALA A 1034 7.91 -11.79 23.61
N ARG A 1035 8.30 -10.55 23.95
CA ARG A 1035 7.60 -9.34 23.48
C ARG A 1035 8.26 -8.81 22.22
N ARG A 1036 7.52 -8.80 21.10
CA ARG A 1036 7.99 -8.31 19.78
C ARG A 1036 7.05 -7.23 19.27
N ALA A 1037 7.60 -6.22 18.59
CA ALA A 1037 6.81 -5.14 18.00
C ALA A 1037 6.07 -5.61 16.74
N TRP A 1038 4.90 -5.04 16.48
CA TRP A 1038 4.12 -5.33 15.27
C TRP A 1038 4.81 -4.75 14.04
N SER A 1039 4.79 -5.50 12.93
CA SER A 1039 5.27 -5.00 11.64
C SER A 1039 4.38 -3.86 11.12
N ARG A 1040 4.90 -3.06 10.18
CA ARG A 1040 4.10 -1.98 9.57
C ARG A 1040 2.87 -2.51 8.83
N GLN A 1041 2.96 -3.67 8.17
CA GLN A 1041 1.85 -4.28 7.44
C GLN A 1041 0.78 -4.82 8.41
N GLN A 1042 1.18 -5.45 9.52
CA GLN A 1042 0.28 -5.96 10.57
C GLN A 1042 -0.57 -4.89 11.24
N LYS A 1043 -0.08 -3.64 11.33
CA LYS A 1043 -0.86 -2.51 11.87
C LYS A 1043 -2.07 -2.13 11.01
N HIS A 1044 -2.07 -2.47 9.72
CA HIS A 1044 -3.13 -2.08 8.78
C HIS A 1044 -4.21 -3.14 8.60
N PHE A 1045 -3.84 -4.42 8.73
CA PHE A 1045 -4.79 -5.54 8.68
C PHE A 1045 -5.05 -6.10 10.08
N HIS A 1046 -5.55 -5.24 10.96
CA HIS A 1046 -5.95 -5.67 12.28
C HIS A 1046 -7.29 -6.41 12.22
N VAL A 1047 -7.26 -7.71 12.44
CA VAL A 1047 -8.45 -8.51 12.75
C VAL A 1047 -8.68 -8.38 14.25
N PRO A 1048 -9.79 -7.74 14.68
CA PRO A 1048 -10.09 -7.61 16.09
C PRO A 1048 -10.26 -8.99 16.71
N LEU A 1049 -9.80 -9.15 17.96
CA LEU A 1049 -9.98 -10.37 18.71
C LEU A 1049 -11.47 -10.70 18.81
N ARG A 1050 -11.85 -11.90 18.38
CA ARG A 1050 -13.15 -12.51 18.60
C ARG A 1050 -12.94 -13.85 19.28
N VAL A 1051 -13.72 -14.10 20.31
CA VAL A 1051 -13.64 -15.29 21.14
C VAL A 1051 -15.05 -15.85 21.21
N GLU A 1052 -15.23 -17.09 20.75
CA GLU A 1052 -16.52 -17.78 20.77
C GLU A 1052 -16.39 -19.05 21.60
N PHE A 1053 -17.26 -19.20 22.59
CA PHE A 1053 -17.33 -20.39 23.45
C PHE A 1053 -18.48 -21.29 23.00
N GLY A 1054 -18.24 -22.60 22.98
CA GLY A 1054 -19.25 -23.62 22.71
C GLY A 1054 -19.16 -24.78 23.70
N GLU A 1055 -20.20 -25.59 23.77
CA GLU A 1055 -20.20 -26.84 24.52
C GLU A 1055 -19.95 -28.03 23.58
N ARG A 1056 -19.09 -28.97 23.99
CA ARG A 1056 -18.93 -30.23 23.26
C ARG A 1056 -20.11 -31.16 23.55
N GLU A 1057 -20.56 -31.94 22.57
CA GLU A 1057 -21.52 -33.03 22.79
C GLU A 1057 -20.99 -33.95 23.92
N GLY A 1058 -21.71 -33.97 25.05
CA GLY A 1058 -21.30 -34.67 26.29
C GLY A 1058 -21.04 -33.78 27.51
N GLY A 1059 -21.01 -32.44 27.36
CA GLY A 1059 -21.14 -31.44 28.45
C GLY A 1059 -19.97 -31.29 29.43
N ALA A 1060 -18.92 -32.11 29.33
CA ALA A 1060 -17.81 -32.10 30.30
C ALA A 1060 -16.68 -31.09 29.99
N ARG A 1061 -16.66 -30.47 28.80
CA ARG A 1061 -15.57 -29.58 28.34
C ARG A 1061 -16.12 -28.41 27.51
N THR A 1062 -15.38 -27.31 27.51
CA THR A 1062 -15.69 -26.10 26.75
C THR A 1062 -14.85 -26.04 25.47
N GLN A 1063 -15.46 -25.72 24.34
CA GLN A 1063 -14.77 -25.39 23.11
C GLN A 1063 -14.56 -23.89 23.02
N LEU A 1064 -13.39 -23.46 22.56
CA LEU A 1064 -13.04 -22.08 22.31
C LEU A 1064 -12.58 -21.91 20.88
N ALA A 1065 -13.23 -21.03 20.12
CA ALA A 1065 -12.73 -20.53 18.85
C ALA A 1065 -12.17 -19.11 19.06
N LEU A 1066 -10.92 -18.89 18.66
CA LEU A 1066 -10.21 -17.63 18.79
C LEU A 1066 -9.84 -17.11 17.40
N VAL A 1067 -10.31 -15.92 17.06
CA VAL A 1067 -9.99 -15.25 15.80
C VAL A 1067 -9.31 -13.92 16.06
N CYS A 1068 -8.08 -13.73 15.57
CA CYS A 1068 -7.38 -12.45 15.67
C CYS A 1068 -6.30 -12.30 14.60
N SER A 1069 -5.59 -11.17 14.59
CA SER A 1069 -4.38 -11.01 13.79
C SER A 1069 -3.29 -11.98 14.27
N ASP A 1070 -2.62 -12.64 13.33
CA ASP A 1070 -1.41 -13.39 13.61
C ASP A 1070 -0.28 -12.46 14.06
N ARG A 1071 0.57 -12.96 14.95
CA ARG A 1071 1.78 -12.28 15.38
C ARG A 1071 2.77 -13.29 15.95
N PRO A 1072 4.08 -13.04 15.82
CA PRO A 1072 5.08 -13.90 16.42
C PRO A 1072 4.84 -14.11 17.92
N GLY A 1073 4.72 -15.37 18.33
CA GLY A 1073 4.48 -15.79 19.71
C GLY A 1073 3.01 -15.78 20.15
N LEU A 1074 2.04 -15.57 19.25
CA LEU A 1074 0.60 -15.52 19.57
C LEU A 1074 0.16 -16.68 20.48
N LEU A 1075 0.43 -17.92 20.07
CA LEU A 1075 0.05 -19.12 20.85
C LEU A 1075 0.63 -19.12 22.26
N ALA A 1076 1.87 -18.65 22.44
CA ALA A 1076 2.49 -18.55 23.75
C ALA A 1076 1.79 -17.51 24.65
N HIS A 1077 1.35 -16.38 24.07
CA HIS A 1077 0.54 -15.37 24.78
C HIS A 1077 -0.86 -15.91 25.14
N VAL A 1078 -1.50 -16.64 24.23
CA VAL A 1078 -2.79 -17.32 24.48
C VAL A 1078 -2.65 -18.35 25.62
N ALA A 1079 -1.62 -19.20 25.56
CA ALA A 1079 -1.34 -20.19 26.60
C ALA A 1079 -1.06 -19.53 27.96
N GLN A 1080 -0.40 -18.37 27.98
CA GLN A 1080 -0.17 -17.60 29.21
C GLN A 1080 -1.47 -17.04 29.79
N ALA A 1081 -2.42 -16.59 28.95
CA ALA A 1081 -3.74 -16.15 29.39
C ALA A 1081 -4.56 -17.31 29.99
N PHE A 1082 -4.51 -18.50 29.38
CA PHE A 1082 -5.16 -19.70 29.91
C PHE A 1082 -4.62 -20.05 31.30
N ARG A 1083 -3.30 -20.05 31.44
CA ARG A 1083 -2.62 -20.28 32.71
C ARG A 1083 -3.04 -19.27 33.79
N ALA A 1084 -3.08 -17.98 33.45
CA ALA A 1084 -3.45 -16.92 34.39
C ALA A 1084 -4.90 -17.06 34.91
N CYS A 1085 -5.77 -17.73 34.14
CA CYS A 1085 -7.16 -17.99 34.52
C CYS A 1085 -7.40 -19.38 35.12
N GLY A 1086 -6.35 -20.19 35.36
CA GLY A 1086 -6.49 -21.57 35.86
C GLY A 1086 -7.19 -22.52 34.88
N VAL A 1087 -7.07 -22.26 33.57
CA VAL A 1087 -7.70 -23.05 32.51
C VAL A 1087 -6.73 -24.10 31.98
N ARG A 1088 -7.21 -25.35 31.85
CA ARG A 1088 -6.46 -26.47 31.25
C ARG A 1088 -6.81 -26.66 29.79
N VAL A 1089 -5.80 -26.95 28.98
CA VAL A 1089 -5.94 -27.27 27.54
C VAL A 1089 -5.93 -28.78 27.38
N HIS A 1090 -6.87 -29.32 26.61
CA HIS A 1090 -6.96 -30.75 26.26
C HIS A 1090 -6.73 -31.01 24.78
N ASP A 1091 -6.83 -29.97 23.95
CA ASP A 1091 -6.60 -30.03 22.50
C ASP A 1091 -6.40 -28.59 21.99
N ALA A 1092 -5.51 -28.39 21.02
CA ALA A 1092 -5.28 -27.11 20.39
C ALA A 1092 -4.96 -27.28 18.90
N ARG A 1093 -5.82 -26.75 18.04
CA ARG A 1093 -5.62 -26.68 16.58
C ARG A 1093 -5.26 -25.27 16.20
N ILE A 1094 -4.10 -25.11 15.57
CA ILE A 1094 -3.55 -23.79 15.27
C ILE A 1094 -3.68 -23.54 13.78
N ALA A 1095 -4.75 -22.86 13.39
CA ALA A 1095 -5.05 -22.59 11.98
C ALA A 1095 -4.72 -21.14 11.65
N THR A 1096 -3.56 -20.94 11.04
CA THR A 1096 -3.13 -19.63 10.54
C THR A 1096 -3.42 -19.51 9.04
N PHE A 1097 -4.28 -18.56 8.71
CA PHE A 1097 -4.58 -18.14 7.34
C PHE A 1097 -3.91 -16.78 7.15
N GLY A 1098 -2.69 -16.76 6.58
CA GLY A 1098 -1.85 -15.57 6.48
C GLY A 1098 -1.67 -14.84 7.82
N GLU A 1099 -2.16 -13.60 7.92
CA GLU A 1099 -2.10 -12.75 9.11
C GLU A 1099 -3.39 -12.81 9.96
N ARG A 1100 -4.30 -13.77 9.68
CA ARG A 1100 -5.47 -14.07 10.52
C ARG A 1100 -5.29 -15.47 11.10
N VAL A 1101 -5.39 -15.55 12.40
CA VAL A 1101 -5.41 -16.80 13.14
C VAL A 1101 -6.85 -17.15 13.46
N GLU A 1102 -7.18 -18.43 13.32
CA GLU A 1102 -8.42 -19.05 13.76
C GLU A 1102 -8.09 -20.31 14.56
N ASP A 1103 -7.71 -20.12 15.81
CA ASP A 1103 -7.31 -21.22 16.67
C ASP A 1103 -8.52 -21.83 17.38
N PHE A 1104 -8.50 -23.16 17.54
CA PHE A 1104 -9.54 -23.90 18.24
C PHE A 1104 -8.95 -24.64 19.42
N PHE A 1105 -9.53 -24.47 20.60
CA PHE A 1105 -9.08 -25.11 21.83
C PHE A 1105 -10.22 -25.90 22.49
N VAL A 1106 -9.87 -27.02 23.11
CA VAL A 1106 -10.76 -27.74 24.03
C VAL A 1106 -10.25 -27.54 25.45
N LEU A 1107 -11.09 -26.96 26.30
CA LEU A 1107 -10.70 -26.40 27.59
C LEU A 1107 -11.52 -26.98 28.76
N SER A 1108 -10.96 -26.92 29.96
CA SER A 1108 -11.65 -27.16 31.23
C SER A 1108 -11.13 -26.26 32.34
N ASP A 1109 -11.85 -26.20 33.46
CA ASP A 1109 -11.32 -25.68 34.72
C ASP A 1109 -10.23 -26.61 35.30
N GLU A 1110 -9.60 -26.18 36.40
CA GLU A 1110 -8.62 -26.95 37.18
C GLU A 1110 -9.17 -28.26 37.79
N HIS A 1111 -10.49 -28.46 37.75
CA HIS A 1111 -11.17 -29.66 38.23
C HIS A 1111 -11.70 -30.54 37.07
N ASN A 1112 -11.26 -30.27 35.84
CA ASN A 1112 -11.64 -30.98 34.62
C ASN A 1112 -13.15 -30.90 34.29
N ARG A 1113 -13.81 -29.79 34.64
CA ARG A 1113 -15.21 -29.49 34.28
C ARG A 1113 -15.26 -28.40 33.20
N ALA A 1114 -16.40 -28.29 32.53
CA ALA A 1114 -16.65 -27.18 31.61
C ALA A 1114 -16.54 -25.83 32.35
N LEU A 1115 -16.02 -24.82 31.65
CA LEU A 1115 -15.89 -23.46 32.17
C LEU A 1115 -17.28 -22.87 32.43
N ASP A 1116 -17.49 -22.31 33.62
CA ASP A 1116 -18.69 -21.55 33.91
C ASP A 1116 -18.65 -20.15 33.29
N THR A 1117 -19.76 -19.42 33.35
CA THR A 1117 -19.88 -18.08 32.75
C THR A 1117 -18.85 -17.09 33.31
N ALA A 1118 -18.55 -17.18 34.61
CA ALA A 1118 -17.58 -16.28 35.25
C ALA A 1118 -16.14 -16.57 34.75
N ALA A 1119 -15.79 -17.84 34.61
CA ALA A 1119 -14.52 -18.28 34.06
C ALA A 1119 -14.37 -17.88 32.58
N THR A 1120 -15.41 -18.05 31.76
CA THR A 1120 -15.37 -17.63 30.34
C THR A 1120 -15.21 -16.11 30.20
N GLU A 1121 -15.92 -15.30 31.00
CA GLU A 1121 -15.78 -13.84 30.99
C GLU A 1121 -14.41 -13.35 31.50
N SER A 1122 -13.82 -14.08 32.47
CA SER A 1122 -12.47 -13.79 32.97
C SER A 1122 -11.42 -14.11 31.91
N LEU A 1123 -11.57 -15.24 31.22
CA LEU A 1123 -10.68 -15.67 30.15
C LEU A 1123 -10.72 -14.69 28.97
N GLU A 1124 -11.91 -14.30 28.53
CA GLU A 1124 -12.09 -13.34 27.43
C GLU A 1124 -11.43 -12.00 27.73
N ARG A 1125 -11.61 -11.46 28.94
CA ARG A 1125 -10.94 -10.22 29.38
C ARG A 1125 -9.42 -10.34 29.42
N THR A 1126 -8.91 -11.48 29.89
CA THR A 1126 -7.47 -11.73 29.98
C THR A 1126 -6.86 -11.87 28.59
N LEU A 1127 -7.52 -12.60 27.68
CA LEU A 1127 -7.13 -12.69 26.27
C LEU A 1127 -7.14 -11.31 25.60
N ALA A 1128 -8.17 -10.49 25.82
CA ALA A 1128 -8.23 -9.14 25.30
C ALA A 1128 -7.08 -8.24 25.79
N HIS A 1129 -6.65 -8.42 27.05
CA HIS A 1129 -5.51 -7.70 27.62
C HIS A 1129 -4.17 -8.19 27.05
N GLU A 1130 -3.90 -9.49 27.07
CA GLU A 1130 -2.63 -10.08 26.59
C GLU A 1130 -2.44 -9.92 25.08
N LEU A 1131 -3.54 -9.94 24.31
CA LEU A 1131 -3.53 -9.85 22.86
C LEU A 1131 -3.67 -8.42 22.32
N ALA A 1132 -3.83 -7.42 23.19
CA ALA A 1132 -3.90 -6.02 22.78
C ALA A 1132 -2.62 -5.59 22.02
N PRO A 1133 -2.73 -4.65 21.05
CA PRO A 1133 -1.57 -4.06 20.41
C PRO A 1133 -0.67 -3.39 21.45
N LEU A 1134 0.63 -3.72 21.44
CA LEU A 1134 1.63 -3.01 22.24
C LEU A 1134 1.67 -1.55 21.77
N ARG A 1135 1.39 -0.61 22.67
CA ARG A 1135 1.40 0.84 22.40
C ARG A 1135 2.79 1.36 22.05
#